data_AF-A0A954P5F9-F1
#
_entry.id   AF-A0A954P5F9-F1
#
_cell.length_a   1.000
_cell.length_b   1.000
_cell.length_c   1.000
_cell.angle_alpha   90.00
_cell.angle_beta   90.00
_cell.angle_gamma   90.00
#
_symmetry.space_group_name_H-M   'P 1'
#
loop_
_entity.id
_entity.type
_entity.pdbx_description
1 polymer ?
#
loop_
_entity_poly.entity_id
_entity_poly.type
_entity_poly.pdbx_seq_one_letter_code
_entity_poly.pdbx_strand_id
1 'polypeptide(L)'
;MFRTPRVVAALMLLATIICLAPAASAQTGETETVRLRLEWGSTRPEQWSGVLELSDGAFTATTSLGIGADEPGTLWIDGKSVWLQRRSRRLLDGIDVTVKASARAVLSLTLQSTGSPEVQTRQRFTLDELTHTPRQVTFGKNQARLMIQRAPGTELNVEFERPHLVFSTGESFDLTVSSIQPAGQAGSKQEAARLDWSIDMARSGQSVRSGQMPVVRQRLSDAARRFQYSAKLRLTLPADEGVYDLKLALCQGDQTRRNAVIQVVVVAAGSRADDFRPIDGQAESPIDSFDPAAPGHPRLVGTSEPREFLQKSPRFIGRMLPRRGTLPRHRNSFRRAKYSQVSWSASRLKVRNPGQPHRLVIHAESTGQAGVQGVSLLEPNAAGQLLPVGLDSGFHVAPDATYQLHMVADKPPAETDSSAVRQPVRHEILFWPKVSDPVLLLHDFGLGRPARVTRVELFELSPEKSDTTETRPPAKVRTPGGRLAGPYLHKPLLAAGLGGTQTLDEASGRSLDDWQTFLEPSRRLVQLLRNRGSNACILAVLADAGTIYPSQYLQPAPRYDSGIFFATGQDPVRKDVVELLFRLFGREGLLLIPELQFSTPLPALERQLAAGGGRECGIELTGRDGRTWRQSRGTSRGHAPCYNPLDPRVQEAVLEVVREFVARYRHHPSFGGLSLELGSSGYLQLPGLNWGYDDETIARFEQETGIRVPAEPGAARFQQRHAWLTSHGARQWTQWRCRKVADFHLRLAREITAAHATSRCLFTGVRLLHGSSVDDSVRDAVIHSLRLDALLAPKGLDFSLYRQEPRVTILRPVLSRVPQARYDVALDHSINHSHLLSKAFQHGDSGALHYHQPLECRIEDFDSVSPWQPAWTWLAAPVVHTGHRIRQSHASSLAELDAQFL
;
A
#
# COMPACT_ATOMS: atom_id res chain seq x y z
N MET A 1 8.45 17.22 26.23
CA MET A 1 8.31 16.67 27.60
C MET A 1 7.52 15.37 27.49
N PHE A 2 8.18 14.26 27.13
CA PHE A 2 7.53 12.95 26.95
C PHE A 2 8.49 11.87 27.48
N ARG A 3 8.39 11.55 28.77
CA ARG A 3 8.92 10.30 29.31
C ARG A 3 7.80 9.25 29.18
N THR A 4 7.87 8.48 28.10
CA THR A 4 7.05 7.29 27.78
C THR A 4 7.20 6.07 28.72
N PRO A 5 8.20 5.92 29.62
CA PRO A 5 8.22 4.74 30.49
C PRO A 5 7.17 4.79 31.60
N ARG A 6 6.54 5.94 31.91
CA ARG A 6 5.59 6.04 33.03
C ARG A 6 4.24 5.38 32.78
N VAL A 7 3.77 5.26 31.53
CA VAL A 7 2.48 4.60 31.24
C VAL A 7 2.63 3.08 31.22
N VAL A 8 3.73 2.57 30.63
CA VAL A 8 4.08 1.15 30.69
C VAL A 8 4.43 0.76 32.13
N ALA A 9 5.18 1.58 32.88
CA ALA A 9 5.45 1.32 34.29
C ALA A 9 4.20 1.42 35.17
N ALA A 10 3.22 2.29 34.86
CA ALA A 10 1.97 2.36 35.61
C ALA A 10 1.02 1.18 35.31
N LEU A 11 0.99 0.68 34.07
CA LEU A 11 0.28 -0.55 33.70
C LEU A 11 0.99 -1.80 34.23
N MET A 12 2.33 -1.82 34.25
CA MET A 12 3.14 -2.87 34.88
C MET A 12 3.03 -2.85 36.42
N LEU A 13 3.00 -1.68 37.08
CA LEU A 13 2.78 -1.60 38.53
C LEU A 13 1.38 -2.08 38.93
N LEU A 14 0.37 -1.88 38.08
CA LEU A 14 -0.96 -2.44 38.29
C LEU A 14 -1.04 -3.95 37.99
N ALA A 15 -0.14 -4.51 37.19
CA ALA A 15 -0.02 -5.96 36.98
C ALA A 15 0.49 -6.71 38.23
N THR A 16 1.07 -6.00 39.20
CA THR A 16 1.54 -6.56 40.48
C THR A 16 0.50 -6.67 41.59
N ILE A 17 -0.77 -6.28 41.37
CA ILE A 17 -1.87 -6.61 42.30
C ILE A 17 -2.46 -7.95 41.85
N ILE A 18 -1.73 -9.01 42.17
CA ILE A 18 -2.14 -10.39 41.96
C ILE A 18 -3.41 -10.65 42.75
N CYS A 19 -4.46 -11.05 42.04
CA CYS A 19 -5.62 -11.74 42.60
C CYS A 19 -5.14 -13.00 43.33
N LEU A 20 -5.06 -12.94 44.66
CA LEU A 20 -5.21 -14.11 45.52
C LEU A 20 -6.65 -14.59 45.39
N ALA A 21 -6.93 -15.36 44.34
CA ALA A 21 -8.07 -16.27 44.27
C ALA A 21 -7.56 -17.68 44.61
N PRO A 22 -8.27 -18.46 45.44
CA PRO A 22 -7.84 -19.79 45.80
C PRO A 22 -7.74 -20.65 44.54
N ALA A 23 -6.70 -21.48 44.48
CA ALA A 23 -6.46 -22.46 43.43
C ALA A 23 -7.63 -23.45 43.36
N ALA A 24 -8.66 -23.12 42.58
CA ALA A 24 -9.64 -24.07 42.12
C ALA A 24 -8.94 -25.01 41.14
N SER A 25 -9.08 -26.31 41.35
CA SER A 25 -8.40 -27.32 40.55
C SER A 25 -8.61 -27.10 39.06
N ALA A 26 -7.53 -27.24 38.29
CA ALA A 26 -7.59 -27.26 36.84
C ALA A 26 -8.36 -28.51 36.40
N GLN A 27 -9.68 -28.41 36.33
CA GLN A 27 -10.44 -29.26 35.43
C GLN A 27 -9.96 -28.90 34.02
N THR A 28 -9.30 -29.84 33.35
CA THR A 28 -8.96 -29.75 31.93
C THR A 28 -10.26 -29.63 31.13
N GLY A 29 -10.77 -28.41 31.04
CA GLY A 29 -11.89 -28.07 30.17
C GLY A 29 -11.43 -28.14 28.72
N GLU A 30 -12.27 -28.73 27.86
CA GLU A 30 -12.04 -28.76 26.41
C GLU A 30 -11.72 -27.35 25.90
N THR A 31 -10.58 -27.22 25.21
CA THR A 31 -10.14 -25.94 24.64
C THR A 31 -10.70 -25.79 23.22
N GLU A 32 -11.32 -24.65 22.95
CA GLU A 32 -11.83 -24.28 21.63
C GLU A 32 -10.97 -23.14 21.06
N THR A 33 -10.81 -23.11 19.73
CA THR A 33 -10.18 -21.98 19.04
C THR A 33 -11.26 -21.05 18.51
N VAL A 34 -11.28 -19.81 19.01
CA VAL A 34 -12.25 -18.77 18.62
C VAL A 34 -11.50 -17.53 18.17
N ARG A 35 -11.87 -16.98 17.02
CA ARG A 35 -11.39 -15.67 16.57
C ARG A 35 -12.43 -14.60 16.91
N LEU A 36 -12.00 -13.56 17.60
CA LEU A 36 -12.82 -12.45 18.04
C LEU A 36 -12.36 -11.16 17.34
N ARG A 37 -13.33 -10.34 16.93
CA ARG A 37 -13.13 -8.98 16.44
C ARG A 37 -13.51 -7.99 17.52
N LEU A 38 -12.59 -7.08 17.83
CA LEU A 38 -12.77 -5.98 18.76
C LEU A 38 -12.60 -4.68 17.99
N GLU A 39 -13.65 -3.88 17.87
CA GLU A 39 -13.63 -2.58 17.20
C GLU A 39 -14.03 -1.50 18.19
N TRP A 40 -13.34 -0.35 18.16
CA TRP A 40 -13.72 0.77 19.00
C TRP A 40 -13.55 2.11 18.29
N GLY A 41 -14.31 3.10 18.74
CA GLY A 41 -14.23 4.45 18.19
C GLY A 41 -14.80 5.50 19.12
N SER A 42 -14.36 6.74 18.90
CA SER A 42 -14.71 7.92 19.70
C SER A 42 -15.16 9.07 18.81
N THR A 43 -15.83 10.06 19.41
CA THR A 43 -16.29 11.27 18.70
C THR A 43 -15.15 12.19 18.25
N ARG A 44 -13.97 12.05 18.86
CA ARG A 44 -12.74 12.79 18.51
C ARG A 44 -11.58 11.81 18.35
N PRO A 45 -10.57 12.14 17.51
CA PRO A 45 -9.42 11.25 17.36
C PRO A 45 -8.65 11.09 18.68
N GLU A 46 -8.47 9.84 19.12
CA GLU A 46 -7.77 9.47 20.35
C GLU A 46 -6.64 8.48 20.09
N GLN A 47 -5.60 8.52 20.92
CA GLN A 47 -4.47 7.59 20.83
C GLN A 47 -4.61 6.55 21.92
N TRP A 48 -4.92 5.32 21.53
CA TRP A 48 -5.24 4.23 22.45
C TRP A 48 -4.02 3.43 22.87
N SER A 49 -3.98 3.04 24.14
CA SER A 49 -3.11 2.00 24.69
C SER A 49 -3.95 1.06 25.52
N GLY A 50 -3.56 -0.21 25.63
CA GLY A 50 -4.37 -1.17 26.35
C GLY A 50 -3.73 -2.54 26.47
N VAL A 51 -4.43 -3.40 27.20
CA VAL A 51 -4.09 -4.80 27.37
C VAL A 51 -5.35 -5.63 27.34
N LEU A 52 -5.30 -6.75 26.64
CA LEU A 52 -6.33 -7.78 26.62
C LEU A 52 -5.77 -9.02 27.32
N GLU A 53 -6.44 -9.50 28.36
CA GLU A 53 -5.96 -10.58 29.23
C GLU A 53 -6.93 -11.76 29.21
N LEU A 54 -6.40 -12.97 29.34
CA LEU A 54 -7.18 -14.21 29.50
C LEU A 54 -6.98 -14.81 30.88
N SER A 55 -8.06 -15.28 31.51
CA SER A 55 -7.97 -16.06 32.75
C SER A 55 -7.29 -17.43 32.52
N ASP A 56 -7.59 -18.07 31.39
CA ASP A 56 -7.12 -19.40 31.02
C ASP A 56 -6.94 -19.54 29.50
N GLY A 57 -6.09 -20.47 29.07
CA GLY A 57 -5.70 -20.67 27.67
C GLY A 57 -4.62 -19.70 27.19
N ALA A 58 -4.57 -19.48 25.87
CA ALA A 58 -3.56 -18.64 25.23
C ALA A 58 -4.11 -17.89 24.00
N PHE A 59 -3.51 -16.74 23.70
CA PHE A 59 -3.65 -16.09 22.41
C PHE A 59 -2.69 -16.74 21.40
N THR A 60 -3.19 -17.09 20.21
CA THR A 60 -2.39 -17.74 19.17
C THR A 60 -2.05 -16.82 18.00
N ALA A 61 -2.89 -15.80 17.75
CA ALA A 61 -2.66 -14.83 16.68
C ALA A 61 -3.35 -13.51 16.98
N THR A 62 -2.79 -12.41 16.45
CA THR A 62 -3.40 -11.08 16.49
C THR A 62 -3.26 -10.39 15.14
N THR A 63 -4.23 -9.56 14.78
CA THR A 63 -4.21 -8.78 13.54
C THR A 63 -4.75 -7.39 13.80
N SER A 64 -4.04 -6.37 13.31
CA SER A 64 -4.50 -4.99 13.42
C SER A 64 -5.52 -4.68 12.34
N LEU A 65 -6.58 -3.95 12.70
CA LEU A 65 -7.58 -3.43 11.75
C LEU A 65 -7.33 -1.96 11.38
N GLY A 66 -6.29 -1.32 11.94
CA GLY A 66 -5.92 0.04 11.61
C GLY A 66 -5.21 0.14 10.24
N ILE A 67 -5.45 1.24 9.52
CA ILE A 67 -4.94 1.45 8.14
C ILE A 67 -3.72 2.38 8.03
N GLY A 68 -3.22 2.92 9.15
CA GLY A 68 -2.12 3.90 9.14
C GLY A 68 -0.74 3.28 8.93
N ALA A 69 0.21 4.09 8.45
CA ALA A 69 1.58 3.64 8.20
C ALA A 69 2.40 3.38 9.49
N ASP A 70 1.87 3.80 10.64
CA ASP A 70 2.46 3.60 11.97
C ASP A 70 1.88 2.37 12.71
N GLU A 71 1.11 1.54 12.03
CA GLU A 71 0.44 0.35 12.60
C GLU A 71 1.34 -0.83 13.00
N PRO A 72 2.34 -1.21 12.20
CA PRO A 72 3.14 -2.40 12.51
C PRO A 72 3.86 -2.27 13.84
N GLY A 73 3.93 -3.38 14.58
CA GLY A 73 4.60 -3.41 15.88
C GLY A 73 3.89 -2.64 16.98
N THR A 74 2.58 -2.36 16.83
CA THR A 74 1.74 -1.79 17.89
C THR A 74 0.95 -2.86 18.66
N LEU A 75 1.06 -4.13 18.25
CA LEU A 75 0.40 -5.28 18.85
C LEU A 75 1.40 -6.42 19.07
N TRP A 76 1.39 -7.01 20.26
CA TRP A 76 2.17 -8.23 20.55
C TRP A 76 1.50 -9.08 21.61
N ILE A 77 1.72 -10.39 21.51
CA ILE A 77 1.31 -11.38 22.51
C ILE A 77 2.45 -11.53 23.52
N ASP A 78 2.10 -11.52 24.81
CA ASP A 78 2.99 -11.81 25.92
C ASP A 78 2.25 -12.72 26.91
N GLY A 79 2.53 -14.03 26.83
CA GLY A 79 1.84 -15.06 27.61
C GLY A 79 0.32 -15.05 27.40
N LYS A 80 -0.43 -14.73 28.47
CA LYS A 80 -1.89 -14.65 28.48
C LYS A 80 -2.42 -13.25 28.15
N SER A 81 -1.58 -12.37 27.63
CA SER A 81 -1.93 -10.98 27.35
C SER A 81 -1.64 -10.59 25.90
N VAL A 82 -2.49 -9.75 25.32
CA VAL A 82 -2.20 -8.99 24.09
C VAL A 82 -2.06 -7.53 24.47
N TRP A 83 -0.91 -6.95 24.17
CA TRP A 83 -0.64 -5.54 24.40
C TRP A 83 -0.96 -4.71 23.16
N LEU A 84 -1.50 -3.52 23.40
CA LEU A 84 -1.87 -2.54 22.39
C LEU A 84 -1.21 -1.20 22.71
N GLN A 85 -0.47 -0.64 21.74
CA GLN A 85 0.14 0.69 21.89
C GLN A 85 0.10 1.49 20.59
N ARG A 86 -0.97 2.27 20.36
CA ARG A 86 -1.10 3.11 19.17
C ARG A 86 -0.18 4.33 19.23
N ARG A 87 0.32 4.73 18.07
CA ARG A 87 1.29 5.85 17.93
C ARG A 87 0.63 7.15 17.46
N SER A 88 -0.51 7.05 16.80
CA SER A 88 -1.28 8.19 16.30
C SER A 88 -2.71 8.21 16.87
N ARG A 89 -3.32 9.39 16.84
CA ARG A 89 -4.72 9.60 17.25
C ARG A 89 -5.67 9.23 16.12
N ARG A 90 -6.74 8.50 16.43
CA ARG A 90 -7.69 7.96 15.45
C ARG A 90 -9.13 7.97 15.95
N LEU A 91 -10.07 8.12 15.02
CA LEU A 91 -11.51 8.07 15.31
C LEU A 91 -12.00 6.64 15.53
N LEU A 92 -11.48 5.71 14.73
CA LEU A 92 -11.86 4.31 14.71
C LEU A 92 -10.61 3.46 14.69
N ASP A 93 -10.69 2.33 15.37
CA ASP A 93 -9.61 1.37 15.51
C ASP A 93 -10.18 -0.02 15.81
N GLY A 94 -9.34 -1.05 15.71
CA GLY A 94 -9.75 -2.40 16.01
C GLY A 94 -8.63 -3.42 15.90
N ILE A 95 -8.89 -4.61 16.45
CA ILE A 95 -8.04 -5.78 16.37
C ILE A 95 -8.88 -7.04 16.19
N ASP A 96 -8.33 -8.01 15.47
CA ASP A 96 -8.76 -9.40 15.57
C ASP A 96 -7.78 -10.17 16.46
N VAL A 97 -8.30 -11.05 17.31
CA VAL A 97 -7.49 -11.94 18.17
C VAL A 97 -8.00 -13.37 18.04
N THR A 98 -7.08 -14.32 17.97
CA THR A 98 -7.40 -15.75 18.01
C THR A 98 -7.06 -16.29 19.39
N VAL A 99 -8.04 -16.90 20.03
CA VAL A 99 -7.98 -17.40 21.40
C VAL A 99 -8.14 -18.91 21.37
N LYS A 100 -7.25 -19.64 22.02
CA LYS A 100 -7.39 -21.07 22.30
C LYS A 100 -7.57 -21.26 23.81
N ALA A 101 -8.82 -21.47 24.24
CA ALA A 101 -9.15 -21.57 25.66
C ALA A 101 -10.48 -22.32 25.87
N SER A 102 -10.81 -22.63 27.13
CA SER A 102 -12.12 -23.20 27.47
C SER A 102 -13.24 -22.16 27.32
N ALA A 103 -14.47 -22.60 27.06
CA ALA A 103 -15.63 -21.69 26.88
C ALA A 103 -15.90 -20.79 28.11
N ARG A 104 -15.44 -21.21 29.30
CA ARG A 104 -15.57 -20.46 30.56
C ARG A 104 -14.45 -19.44 30.78
N ALA A 105 -13.43 -19.40 29.92
CA ALA A 105 -12.34 -18.45 30.05
C ALA A 105 -12.88 -17.01 29.98
N VAL A 106 -12.39 -16.16 30.87
CA VAL A 106 -12.75 -14.75 30.96
C VAL A 106 -11.74 -13.93 30.19
N LEU A 107 -12.23 -13.17 29.22
CA LEU A 107 -11.50 -12.17 28.46
C LEU A 107 -11.68 -10.80 29.13
N SER A 108 -10.58 -10.17 29.54
CA SER A 108 -10.55 -8.85 30.18
C SER A 108 -9.86 -7.83 29.27
N LEU A 109 -10.59 -6.83 28.77
CA LEU A 109 -10.02 -5.73 27.97
C LEU A 109 -9.88 -4.48 28.83
N THR A 110 -8.66 -3.93 28.89
CA THR A 110 -8.37 -2.60 29.45
C THR A 110 -7.94 -1.66 28.33
N LEU A 111 -8.72 -0.61 28.07
CA LEU A 111 -8.37 0.46 27.12
C LEU A 111 -8.17 1.80 27.85
N GLN A 112 -7.15 2.54 27.42
CA GLN A 112 -6.80 3.85 27.92
C GLN A 112 -6.42 4.83 26.81
N SER A 113 -6.91 6.07 26.92
CA SER A 113 -6.54 7.17 26.04
C SER A 113 -5.29 7.89 26.53
N THR A 114 -4.31 8.07 25.65
CA THR A 114 -3.02 8.69 25.98
C THR A 114 -3.21 10.17 26.33
N GLY A 115 -2.87 10.55 27.57
CA GLY A 115 -3.03 11.91 28.08
C GLY A 115 -4.35 12.16 28.82
N SER A 116 -5.16 11.13 29.06
CA SER A 116 -6.36 11.21 29.91
C SER A 116 -6.36 10.02 30.88
N PRO A 117 -5.78 10.17 32.09
CA PRO A 117 -5.73 9.07 33.08
C PRO A 117 -7.13 8.63 33.55
N GLU A 118 -8.16 9.45 33.34
CA GLU A 118 -9.55 9.19 33.73
C GLU A 118 -10.33 8.27 32.78
N VAL A 119 -9.83 7.99 31.57
CA VAL A 119 -10.47 7.05 30.63
C VAL A 119 -9.79 5.70 30.79
N GLN A 120 -10.09 5.00 31.88
CA GLN A 120 -9.75 3.59 32.05
C GLN A 120 -11.03 2.78 32.05
N THR A 121 -11.10 1.76 31.21
CA THR A 121 -12.26 0.87 31.17
C THR A 121 -11.76 -0.55 31.12
N ARG A 122 -12.08 -1.32 32.16
CA ARG A 122 -11.88 -2.76 32.23
C ARG A 122 -13.20 -3.47 31.99
N GLN A 123 -13.36 -4.10 30.84
CA GLN A 123 -14.54 -4.92 30.51
C GLN A 123 -14.19 -6.39 30.60
N ARG A 124 -15.12 -7.22 31.09
CA ARG A 124 -14.92 -8.66 31.23
C ARG A 124 -16.06 -9.42 30.56
N PHE A 125 -15.72 -10.44 29.81
CA PHE A 125 -16.67 -11.30 29.10
C PHE A 125 -16.22 -12.75 29.17
N THR A 126 -17.14 -13.70 29.22
CA THR A 126 -16.78 -15.11 29.00
C THR A 126 -16.71 -15.41 27.49
N LEU A 127 -15.87 -16.36 27.07
CA LEU A 127 -15.82 -16.76 25.65
C LEU A 127 -17.15 -17.33 25.14
N ASP A 128 -17.89 -18.03 25.99
CA ASP A 128 -19.23 -18.54 25.66
C ASP A 128 -20.22 -17.41 25.33
N GLU A 129 -20.17 -16.28 26.04
CA GLU A 129 -21.01 -15.12 25.71
C GLU A 129 -20.65 -14.51 24.36
N LEU A 130 -19.34 -14.37 24.08
CA LEU A 130 -18.84 -13.69 22.87
C LEU A 130 -19.00 -14.52 21.59
N THR A 131 -19.12 -15.83 21.71
CA THR A 131 -19.30 -16.74 20.57
C THR A 131 -20.70 -16.72 19.98
N HIS A 132 -21.71 -16.29 20.75
CA HIS A 132 -23.13 -16.33 20.35
C HIS A 132 -23.75 -14.96 20.14
N THR A 133 -23.30 -13.92 20.84
CA THR A 133 -23.95 -12.60 20.77
C THR A 133 -22.91 -11.47 20.78
N PRO A 134 -22.92 -10.57 19.78
CA PRO A 134 -22.11 -9.36 19.80
C PRO A 134 -22.37 -8.54 21.07
N ARG A 135 -21.31 -8.05 21.71
CA ARG A 135 -21.37 -7.20 22.89
C ARG A 135 -20.95 -5.79 22.53
N GLN A 136 -21.78 -4.82 22.91
CA GLN A 136 -21.49 -3.40 22.74
C GLN A 136 -21.43 -2.71 24.09
N VAL A 137 -20.37 -1.93 24.31
CA VAL A 137 -20.17 -1.14 25.53
C VAL A 137 -19.83 0.30 25.16
N THR A 138 -20.40 1.27 25.87
CA THR A 138 -20.01 2.68 25.76
C THR A 138 -19.24 3.09 27.01
N PHE A 139 -18.13 3.81 26.84
CA PHE A 139 -17.23 4.16 27.94
C PHE A 139 -16.51 5.50 27.72
N GLY A 140 -15.98 6.07 28.80
CA GLY A 140 -15.25 7.34 28.81
C GLY A 140 -16.11 8.59 28.57
N LYS A 141 -15.56 9.77 28.91
CA LYS A 141 -16.24 11.07 28.74
C LYS A 141 -16.54 11.43 27.28
N ASN A 142 -15.77 10.89 26.34
CA ASN A 142 -15.94 11.13 24.90
C ASN A 142 -16.96 10.18 24.23
N GLN A 143 -17.70 9.40 25.03
CA GLN A 143 -18.65 8.37 24.59
C GLN A 143 -18.03 7.41 23.57
N ALA A 144 -16.83 6.90 23.89
CA ALA A 144 -16.20 5.88 23.09
C ALA A 144 -17.07 4.61 23.10
N ARG A 145 -17.17 3.92 21.96
CA ARG A 145 -17.93 2.69 21.81
C ARG A 145 -16.97 1.56 21.51
N LEU A 146 -17.16 0.42 22.16
CA LEU A 146 -16.48 -0.84 21.94
C LEU A 146 -17.50 -1.87 21.45
N MET A 147 -17.19 -2.56 20.37
CA MET A 147 -17.90 -3.73 19.87
C MET A 147 -16.98 -4.94 19.97
N ILE A 148 -17.48 -6.04 20.51
CA ILE A 148 -16.78 -7.34 20.55
C ILE A 148 -17.72 -8.40 20.00
N GLN A 149 -17.24 -9.16 19.03
CA GLN A 149 -17.99 -10.23 18.39
C GLN A 149 -17.07 -11.33 17.88
N ARG A 150 -17.64 -12.49 17.54
CA ARG A 150 -16.94 -13.48 16.71
C ARG A 150 -16.52 -12.84 15.39
N ALA A 151 -15.29 -13.07 14.95
CA ALA A 151 -14.81 -12.51 13.69
C ALA A 151 -15.61 -13.11 12.50
N PRO A 152 -15.95 -12.30 11.48
CA PRO A 152 -16.63 -12.76 10.28
C PRO A 152 -16.01 -14.02 9.64
N GLY A 153 -16.84 -14.90 9.10
CA GLY A 153 -16.42 -16.10 8.35
C GLY A 153 -15.86 -17.25 9.20
N THR A 154 -15.95 -17.17 10.53
CA THR A 154 -15.34 -18.17 11.42
C THR A 154 -16.33 -19.14 12.05
N GLU A 155 -17.61 -19.12 11.66
CA GLU A 155 -18.64 -20.01 12.23
C GLU A 155 -18.39 -21.49 11.94
N LEU A 156 -17.98 -21.79 10.71
CA LEU A 156 -17.38 -23.06 10.30
C LEU A 156 -15.86 -22.89 10.28
N ASN A 157 -15.15 -23.84 10.88
CA ASN A 157 -13.70 -23.89 10.79
C ASN A 157 -13.34 -24.60 9.48
N VAL A 158 -12.64 -23.91 8.58
CA VAL A 158 -12.19 -24.46 7.30
C VAL A 158 -10.68 -24.47 7.28
N GLU A 159 -10.10 -25.66 7.19
CA GLU A 159 -8.66 -25.91 7.23
C GLU A 159 -8.17 -26.41 5.87
N PHE A 160 -7.05 -25.88 5.42
CA PHE A 160 -6.38 -26.26 4.17
C PHE A 160 -4.88 -26.00 4.26
N GLU A 161 -4.08 -26.76 3.50
CA GLU A 161 -2.62 -26.67 3.51
C GLU A 161 -2.11 -25.97 2.25
N ARG A 162 -2.29 -24.65 2.17
CA ARG A 162 -1.73 -23.85 1.08
C ARG A 162 -1.49 -22.39 1.49
N PRO A 163 -0.47 -21.73 0.92
CA PRO A 163 -0.09 -20.36 1.31
C PRO A 163 -0.97 -19.27 0.68
N HIS A 164 -1.75 -19.59 -0.36
CA HIS A 164 -2.60 -18.63 -1.09
C HIS A 164 -3.83 -19.32 -1.73
N LEU A 165 -4.80 -18.49 -2.11
CA LEU A 165 -6.05 -18.87 -2.79
C LEU A 165 -6.08 -18.51 -4.28
N VAL A 166 -4.89 -18.41 -4.89
CA VAL A 166 -4.69 -18.37 -6.35
C VAL A 166 -4.50 -19.80 -6.86
N PHE A 167 -5.28 -20.19 -7.88
CA PHE A 167 -5.31 -21.54 -8.43
C PHE A 167 -5.13 -21.52 -9.94
N SER A 168 -4.67 -22.65 -10.49
CA SER A 168 -4.73 -22.91 -11.93
C SER A 168 -6.12 -23.45 -12.33
N THR A 169 -6.50 -23.24 -13.58
CA THR A 169 -7.71 -23.84 -14.17
C THR A 169 -7.72 -25.35 -14.00
N GLY A 170 -8.79 -25.91 -13.42
CA GLY A 170 -8.90 -27.34 -13.14
C GLY A 170 -8.06 -27.84 -11.96
N GLU A 171 -7.38 -26.98 -11.21
CA GLU A 171 -6.62 -27.37 -10.03
C GLU A 171 -7.55 -27.94 -8.94
N SER A 172 -7.08 -28.95 -8.21
CA SER A 172 -7.82 -29.51 -7.07
C SER A 172 -7.62 -28.69 -5.80
N PHE A 173 -8.69 -28.53 -5.03
CA PHE A 173 -8.71 -27.87 -3.73
C PHE A 173 -9.17 -28.84 -2.65
N ASP A 174 -8.23 -29.25 -1.80
CA ASP A 174 -8.47 -30.09 -0.64
C ASP A 174 -8.67 -29.23 0.62
N LEU A 175 -9.76 -29.49 1.34
CA LEU A 175 -10.09 -28.77 2.59
C LEU A 175 -10.84 -29.66 3.58
N THR A 176 -10.68 -29.35 4.86
CA THR A 176 -11.42 -29.98 5.96
C THR A 176 -12.35 -28.95 6.58
N VAL A 177 -13.64 -29.24 6.62
CA VAL A 177 -14.64 -28.42 7.29
C VAL A 177 -14.96 -29.04 8.63
N SER A 178 -14.95 -28.24 9.70
CA SER A 178 -15.31 -28.70 11.03
C SER A 178 -16.14 -27.67 11.80
N SER A 179 -16.99 -28.17 12.70
CA SER A 179 -17.80 -27.34 13.59
C SER A 179 -18.04 -28.07 14.91
N ILE A 180 -17.92 -27.35 16.02
CA ILE A 180 -18.28 -27.83 17.35
C ILE A 180 -19.63 -27.24 17.72
N GLN A 181 -20.57 -28.09 18.13
CA GLN A 181 -21.91 -27.68 18.55
C GLN A 181 -22.30 -28.31 19.90
N PRO A 182 -23.08 -27.59 20.73
CA PRO A 182 -23.74 -28.20 21.88
C PRO A 182 -24.78 -29.22 21.43
N ALA A 183 -25.01 -30.25 22.25
CA ALA A 183 -26.07 -31.22 22.04
C ALA A 183 -27.42 -30.48 22.09
N GLY A 184 -28.27 -30.73 21.09
CA GLY A 184 -29.66 -30.27 21.10
C GLY A 184 -30.40 -30.77 22.34
N GLN A 185 -31.52 -30.10 22.69
CA GLN A 185 -32.38 -30.51 23.80
C GLN A 185 -32.78 -31.99 23.68
N ALA A 186 -32.73 -32.70 24.80
CA ALA A 186 -33.09 -34.11 24.88
C ALA A 186 -34.57 -34.28 24.47
N GLY A 187 -34.83 -34.88 23.31
CA GLY A 187 -36.18 -35.21 22.84
C GLY A 187 -36.48 -34.93 21.36
N SER A 188 -35.65 -34.14 20.64
CA SER A 188 -35.84 -33.98 19.19
C SER A 188 -35.35 -35.21 18.43
N LYS A 189 -36.11 -35.66 17.41
CA LYS A 189 -35.65 -36.67 16.44
C LYS A 189 -34.28 -36.22 15.91
N GLN A 190 -33.27 -37.06 16.09
CA GLN A 190 -31.89 -36.77 15.68
C GLN A 190 -31.81 -36.80 14.15
N GLU A 191 -31.75 -35.62 13.53
CA GLU A 191 -31.62 -35.49 12.08
C GLU A 191 -30.17 -35.73 11.63
N ALA A 192 -30.00 -36.38 10.48
CA ALA A 192 -28.69 -36.56 9.87
C ALA A 192 -28.11 -35.19 9.47
N ALA A 193 -26.89 -34.91 9.90
CA ALA A 193 -26.19 -33.72 9.47
C ALA A 193 -25.56 -33.95 8.09
N ARG A 194 -25.60 -32.94 7.22
CA ARG A 194 -24.97 -32.94 5.89
C ARG A 194 -24.20 -31.65 5.66
N LEU A 195 -23.19 -31.70 4.80
CA LEU A 195 -22.49 -30.53 4.29
C LEU A 195 -22.93 -30.30 2.85
N ASP A 196 -23.57 -29.16 2.61
CA ASP A 196 -23.92 -28.67 1.29
C ASP A 196 -22.84 -27.70 0.83
N TRP A 197 -22.42 -27.78 -0.43
CA TRP A 197 -21.40 -26.91 -1.00
C TRP A 197 -21.76 -26.44 -2.41
N SER A 198 -21.35 -25.22 -2.77
CA SER A 198 -21.43 -24.70 -4.13
C SER A 198 -20.21 -23.86 -4.50
N ILE A 199 -19.85 -23.87 -5.78
CA ILE A 199 -18.88 -22.98 -6.40
C ILE A 199 -19.69 -22.08 -7.32
N ASP A 200 -19.76 -20.81 -6.96
CA ASP A 200 -20.51 -19.81 -7.71
C ASP A 200 -19.53 -18.77 -8.27
N MET A 201 -19.80 -18.22 -9.45
CA MET A 201 -19.02 -17.10 -9.98
C MET A 201 -19.24 -15.87 -9.08
N ALA A 202 -18.15 -15.26 -8.64
CA ALA A 202 -18.22 -14.13 -7.71
C ALA A 202 -18.99 -12.95 -8.35
N ARG A 203 -19.72 -12.22 -7.50
CA ARG A 203 -20.59 -11.07 -7.85
C ARG A 203 -21.83 -11.39 -8.69
N SER A 204 -21.76 -12.29 -9.67
CA SER A 204 -22.94 -12.71 -10.44
C SER A 204 -23.78 -13.73 -9.67
N GLY A 205 -23.15 -14.53 -8.79
CA GLY A 205 -23.80 -15.61 -8.05
C GLY A 205 -24.22 -16.79 -8.94
N GLN A 206 -23.80 -16.81 -10.20
CA GLN A 206 -24.11 -17.90 -11.12
C GLN A 206 -23.42 -19.17 -10.64
N SER A 207 -24.21 -20.18 -10.26
CA SER A 207 -23.66 -21.45 -9.79
C SER A 207 -23.03 -22.23 -10.94
N VAL A 208 -21.78 -22.64 -10.74
CA VAL A 208 -21.00 -23.44 -11.70
C VAL A 208 -21.12 -24.92 -11.35
N ARG A 209 -21.04 -25.23 -10.05
CA ARG A 209 -21.08 -26.60 -9.54
C ARG A 209 -21.56 -26.61 -8.10
N SER A 210 -22.30 -27.64 -7.71
CA SER A 210 -22.72 -27.85 -6.32
C SER A 210 -22.75 -29.34 -5.98
N GLY A 211 -22.83 -29.64 -4.69
CA GLY A 211 -22.96 -31.01 -4.20
C GLY A 211 -23.30 -31.06 -2.71
N GLN A 212 -23.53 -32.29 -2.24
CA GLN A 212 -23.84 -32.57 -0.85
C GLN A 212 -23.06 -33.80 -0.38
N MET A 213 -22.71 -33.86 0.90
CA MET A 213 -22.06 -35.03 1.48
C MET A 213 -22.43 -35.23 2.96
N PRO A 214 -22.43 -36.48 3.46
CA PRO A 214 -22.61 -36.75 4.87
C PRO A 214 -21.42 -36.20 5.68
N VAL A 215 -21.70 -35.71 6.90
CA VAL A 215 -20.64 -35.30 7.84
C VAL A 215 -20.43 -36.37 8.91
N VAL A 216 -19.17 -36.57 9.29
CA VAL A 216 -18.80 -37.43 10.41
C VAL A 216 -19.10 -36.70 11.71
N ARG A 217 -19.97 -37.29 12.54
CA ARG A 217 -20.31 -36.79 13.87
C ARG A 217 -19.54 -37.58 14.92
N GLN A 218 -18.71 -36.89 15.70
CA GLN A 218 -17.97 -37.45 16.82
C GLN A 218 -18.39 -36.76 18.13
N ARG A 219 -18.60 -37.55 19.18
CA ARG A 219 -18.82 -37.01 20.54
C ARG A 219 -17.48 -36.63 21.13
N LEU A 220 -17.33 -35.38 21.60
CA LEU A 220 -16.05 -34.87 22.13
C LEU A 220 -15.81 -35.34 23.58
N SER A 221 -16.85 -35.34 24.42
CA SER A 221 -16.82 -35.97 25.74
C SER A 221 -18.22 -36.31 26.27
N ASP A 222 -18.27 -37.20 27.26
CA ASP A 222 -19.51 -37.57 27.93
C ASP A 222 -20.07 -36.43 28.81
N ALA A 223 -19.20 -35.64 29.42
CA ALA A 223 -19.54 -34.56 30.33
C ALA A 223 -19.99 -33.25 29.64
N ALA A 224 -19.40 -32.89 28.49
CA ALA A 224 -19.65 -31.59 27.87
C ALA A 224 -20.94 -31.51 27.04
N ARG A 225 -21.60 -32.65 26.76
CA ARG A 225 -22.73 -32.72 25.81
C ARG A 225 -22.41 -31.95 24.51
N ARG A 226 -21.22 -32.12 23.92
CA ARG A 226 -20.79 -31.46 22.68
C ARG A 226 -20.43 -32.47 21.60
N PHE A 227 -20.74 -32.12 20.35
CA PHE A 227 -20.43 -32.91 19.16
C PHE A 227 -19.57 -32.12 18.20
N GLN A 228 -18.57 -32.78 17.64
CA GLN A 228 -17.81 -32.30 16.51
C GLN A 228 -18.40 -32.88 15.23
N TYR A 229 -18.67 -32.02 14.26
CA TYR A 229 -19.03 -32.39 12.90
C TYR A 229 -17.82 -32.11 12.02
N SER A 230 -17.43 -33.07 11.18
CA SER A 230 -16.30 -32.91 10.26
C SER A 230 -16.57 -33.55 8.91
N ALA A 231 -16.04 -32.93 7.85
CA ALA A 231 -16.04 -33.48 6.50
C ALA A 231 -14.76 -33.08 5.76
N LYS A 232 -14.24 -34.01 4.96
CA LYS A 232 -13.10 -33.77 4.06
C LYS A 232 -13.63 -33.63 2.64
N LEU A 233 -13.28 -32.53 2.00
CA LEU A 233 -13.77 -32.15 0.68
C LEU A 233 -12.58 -32.00 -0.27
N ARG A 234 -12.70 -32.61 -1.45
CA ARG A 234 -11.80 -32.42 -2.59
C ARG A 234 -12.62 -31.87 -3.75
N LEU A 235 -12.35 -30.63 -4.13
CA LEU A 235 -13.05 -29.94 -5.22
C LEU A 235 -12.12 -29.77 -6.41
N THR A 236 -12.64 -29.93 -7.63
CA THR A 236 -11.93 -29.48 -8.83
C THR A 236 -12.41 -28.07 -9.15
N LEU A 237 -11.51 -27.09 -9.20
CA LEU A 237 -11.87 -25.73 -9.54
C LEU A 237 -12.24 -25.58 -11.03
N PRO A 238 -13.02 -24.55 -11.38
CA PRO A 238 -13.49 -24.35 -12.75
C PRO A 238 -12.38 -24.29 -13.80
N ALA A 239 -12.71 -24.68 -15.03
CA ALA A 239 -11.82 -24.58 -16.19
C ALA A 239 -11.72 -23.14 -16.72
N ASP A 240 -12.74 -22.31 -16.45
CA ASP A 240 -12.77 -20.92 -16.88
C ASP A 240 -12.09 -20.00 -15.88
N GLU A 241 -11.34 -19.04 -16.41
CA GLU A 241 -10.62 -18.07 -15.62
C GLU A 241 -11.56 -17.08 -14.95
N GLY A 242 -11.44 -16.89 -13.64
CA GLY A 242 -12.32 -15.98 -12.92
C GLY A 242 -12.17 -16.06 -11.41
N VAL A 243 -13.04 -15.32 -10.73
CA VAL A 243 -13.15 -15.33 -9.28
C VAL A 243 -14.40 -16.09 -8.90
N TYR A 244 -14.28 -16.95 -7.89
CA TYR A 244 -15.35 -17.85 -7.48
C TYR A 244 -15.53 -17.84 -5.97
N ASP A 245 -16.78 -17.89 -5.54
CA ASP A 245 -17.17 -18.05 -4.15
C ASP A 245 -17.46 -19.53 -3.90
N LEU A 246 -16.65 -20.16 -3.04
CA LEU A 246 -16.94 -21.46 -2.45
C LEU A 246 -17.83 -21.26 -1.23
N LYS A 247 -19.10 -21.64 -1.34
CA LYS A 247 -20.07 -21.58 -0.24
C LYS A 247 -20.18 -22.95 0.40
N LEU A 248 -20.11 -22.99 1.73
CA LEU A 248 -20.20 -24.18 2.56
C LEU A 248 -21.33 -23.98 3.57
N ALA A 249 -22.23 -24.95 3.68
CA ALA A 249 -23.36 -24.91 4.59
C ALA A 249 -23.49 -26.23 5.35
N LEU A 250 -23.37 -26.19 6.68
CA LEU A 250 -23.63 -27.33 7.54
C LEU A 250 -25.12 -27.35 7.89
N CYS A 251 -25.82 -28.36 7.38
CA CYS A 251 -27.27 -28.53 7.52
C CYS A 251 -27.59 -29.67 8.50
N GLN A 252 -28.65 -29.51 9.28
CA GLN A 252 -29.29 -30.56 10.08
C GLN A 252 -30.75 -30.59 9.68
N GLY A 253 -31.18 -31.68 9.05
CA GLY A 253 -32.45 -31.71 8.32
C GLY A 253 -32.46 -30.65 7.22
N ASP A 254 -33.54 -29.86 7.15
CA ASP A 254 -33.70 -28.77 6.19
C ASP A 254 -33.15 -27.42 6.68
N GLN A 255 -32.66 -27.34 7.93
CA GLN A 255 -32.14 -26.10 8.50
C GLN A 255 -30.63 -25.97 8.32
N THR A 256 -30.20 -24.89 7.67
CA THR A 256 -28.79 -24.45 7.69
C THR A 256 -28.44 -23.93 9.08
N ARG A 257 -27.46 -24.58 9.72
CA ARG A 257 -27.02 -24.20 11.08
C ARG A 257 -25.89 -23.20 11.07
N ARG A 258 -24.94 -23.37 10.15
CA ARG A 258 -23.74 -22.54 10.01
C ARG A 258 -23.30 -22.52 8.57
N ASN A 259 -22.67 -21.43 8.15
CA ASN A 259 -22.12 -21.30 6.82
C ASN A 259 -20.71 -20.70 6.85
N ALA A 260 -20.02 -20.85 5.72
CA ALA A 260 -18.79 -20.15 5.41
C ALA A 260 -18.75 -19.87 3.92
N VAL A 261 -18.11 -18.76 3.57
CA VAL A 261 -17.79 -18.41 2.19
C VAL A 261 -16.28 -18.31 2.11
N ILE A 262 -15.69 -18.84 1.04
CA ILE A 262 -14.27 -18.68 0.74
C ILE A 262 -14.18 -18.22 -0.71
N GLN A 263 -13.59 -17.05 -0.93
CA GLN A 263 -13.38 -16.57 -2.29
C GLN A 263 -11.99 -17.00 -2.80
N VAL A 264 -11.97 -17.52 -4.01
CA VAL A 264 -10.76 -18.00 -4.70
C VAL A 264 -10.64 -17.35 -6.06
N VAL A 265 -9.41 -17.25 -6.58
CA VAL A 265 -9.15 -16.81 -7.95
C VAL A 265 -8.50 -17.94 -8.75
N VAL A 266 -9.01 -18.18 -9.95
CA VAL A 266 -8.53 -19.19 -10.89
C VAL A 266 -7.93 -18.47 -12.09
N VAL A 267 -6.68 -18.82 -12.44
CA VAL A 267 -5.93 -18.29 -13.58
C VAL A 267 -5.51 -19.39 -14.55
N ALA A 268 -5.65 -19.15 -15.86
CA ALA A 268 -5.21 -20.08 -16.88
C ALA A 268 -3.68 -20.09 -17.01
N ALA A 269 -3.10 -21.28 -17.20
CA ALA A 269 -1.65 -21.45 -17.33
C ALA A 269 -1.08 -20.96 -18.68
N GLY A 270 -1.89 -21.00 -19.76
CA GLY A 270 -1.55 -20.51 -21.09
C GLY A 270 -2.46 -19.35 -21.51
N SER A 271 -2.06 -18.60 -22.53
CA SER A 271 -2.86 -17.48 -23.07
C SER A 271 -3.84 -17.97 -24.13
N ARG A 272 -5.14 -17.67 -24.01
CA ARG A 272 -6.04 -17.77 -25.16
C ARG A 272 -5.83 -16.56 -26.07
N ALA A 273 -5.99 -16.72 -27.39
CA ALA A 273 -5.92 -15.58 -28.33
C ALA A 273 -6.91 -14.45 -27.99
N ASP A 274 -8.05 -14.78 -27.37
CA ASP A 274 -9.08 -13.82 -26.95
C ASP A 274 -8.78 -13.13 -25.61
N ASP A 275 -7.96 -13.71 -24.73
CA ASP A 275 -7.68 -13.15 -23.41
C ASP A 275 -6.86 -11.84 -23.50
N PHE A 276 -6.10 -11.67 -24.59
CA PHE A 276 -5.16 -10.57 -24.79
C PHE A 276 -5.05 -10.14 -26.25
N ARG A 277 -6.02 -9.36 -26.72
CA ARG A 277 -5.85 -8.58 -27.96
C ARG A 277 -5.06 -7.31 -27.64
N PRO A 278 -3.96 -7.01 -28.37
CA PRO A 278 -3.26 -5.74 -28.25
C PRO A 278 -4.26 -4.58 -28.38
N ILE A 279 -4.05 -3.50 -27.62
CA ILE A 279 -4.90 -2.31 -27.75
C ILE A 279 -4.62 -1.62 -29.10
N ASP A 280 -3.36 -1.62 -29.53
CA ASP A 280 -2.90 -1.19 -30.84
C ASP A 280 -3.40 -2.21 -31.88
N GLY A 281 -4.42 -1.81 -32.65
CA GLY A 281 -5.12 -2.66 -33.62
C GLY A 281 -6.58 -2.94 -33.25
N GLN A 282 -7.08 -2.47 -32.11
CA GLN A 282 -8.52 -2.46 -31.83
C GLN A 282 -9.23 -1.40 -32.66
N ALA A 283 -10.44 -1.71 -33.13
CA ALA A 283 -11.27 -0.75 -33.84
C ALA A 283 -11.68 0.38 -32.89
N GLU A 284 -11.43 1.62 -33.32
CA GLU A 284 -11.71 2.81 -32.55
C GLU A 284 -13.07 3.39 -32.95
N SER A 285 -14.04 3.32 -32.05
CA SER A 285 -15.33 3.96 -32.26
C SER A 285 -15.34 5.32 -31.55
N PRO A 286 -15.46 6.45 -32.25
CA PRO A 286 -15.67 7.74 -31.60
C PRO A 286 -17.00 7.71 -30.84
N ILE A 287 -16.95 8.08 -29.57
CA ILE A 287 -18.13 8.19 -28.69
C ILE A 287 -18.57 9.64 -28.58
N ASP A 288 -17.62 10.54 -28.30
CA ASP A 288 -17.89 11.95 -28.04
C ASP A 288 -16.71 12.83 -28.46
N SER A 289 -16.99 14.09 -28.81
CA SER A 289 -16.00 15.10 -29.13
C SER A 289 -16.58 16.49 -28.85
N PHE A 290 -15.97 17.24 -27.94
CA PHE A 290 -16.48 18.55 -27.53
C PHE A 290 -15.37 19.54 -27.16
N ASP A 291 -15.69 20.83 -27.22
CA ASP A 291 -14.88 21.91 -26.65
C ASP A 291 -15.37 22.20 -25.22
N PRO A 292 -14.57 21.94 -24.17
CA PRO A 292 -14.99 22.18 -22.79
C PRO A 292 -15.20 23.67 -22.47
N ALA A 293 -14.64 24.58 -23.27
CA ALA A 293 -14.79 26.03 -23.14
C ALA A 293 -16.00 26.59 -23.91
N ALA A 294 -16.63 25.80 -24.80
CA ALA A 294 -17.72 26.28 -25.64
C ALA A 294 -18.96 26.70 -24.83
N PRO A 295 -19.61 27.83 -25.19
CA PRO A 295 -20.89 28.23 -24.61
C PRO A 295 -21.96 27.15 -24.84
N GLY A 296 -22.65 26.73 -23.76
CA GLY A 296 -23.75 25.76 -23.85
C GLY A 296 -23.37 24.28 -23.63
N HIS A 297 -22.07 23.95 -23.48
CA HIS A 297 -21.69 22.61 -23.07
C HIS A 297 -22.19 22.31 -21.64
N PRO A 298 -22.87 21.17 -21.38
CA PRO A 298 -23.36 20.83 -20.04
C PRO A 298 -22.16 20.68 -19.08
N ARG A 299 -21.96 21.70 -18.25
CA ARG A 299 -21.06 21.65 -17.11
C ARG A 299 -21.85 21.12 -15.92
N LEU A 300 -21.18 20.42 -15.01
CA LEU A 300 -21.75 20.20 -13.68
C LEU A 300 -21.88 21.57 -13.00
N VAL A 301 -23.03 22.21 -13.20
CA VAL A 301 -23.49 23.36 -12.43
C VAL A 301 -24.17 22.76 -11.20
N GLY A 302 -23.74 23.17 -10.01
CA GLY A 302 -24.33 22.69 -8.76
C GLY A 302 -25.84 22.92 -8.77
N THR A 303 -26.60 21.86 -9.01
CA THR A 303 -28.04 21.87 -8.75
C THR A 303 -28.18 21.78 -7.24
N SER A 304 -28.62 22.87 -6.63
CA SER A 304 -28.84 23.03 -5.19
C SER A 304 -29.95 22.14 -4.60
N GLU A 305 -30.32 21.04 -5.27
CA GLU A 305 -31.32 20.11 -4.78
C GLU A 305 -30.67 18.74 -4.51
N PRO A 306 -30.51 18.36 -3.23
CA PRO A 306 -30.21 16.98 -2.89
C PRO A 306 -31.38 16.13 -3.39
N ARG A 307 -31.15 15.32 -4.43
CA ARG A 307 -32.12 14.30 -4.80
C ARG A 307 -32.23 13.33 -3.63
N GLU A 308 -33.36 13.40 -2.92
CA GLU A 308 -33.75 12.46 -1.89
C GLU A 308 -33.91 11.06 -2.50
N PHE A 309 -32.81 10.32 -2.62
CA PHE A 309 -32.90 8.89 -2.85
C PHE A 309 -33.34 8.26 -1.54
N LEU A 310 -34.57 7.73 -1.56
CA LEU A 310 -35.29 7.06 -0.49
C LEU A 310 -34.38 6.08 0.29
N GLN A 311 -33.85 6.54 1.43
CA GLN A 311 -33.31 5.69 2.48
C GLN A 311 -34.47 4.95 3.16
N LYS A 312 -35.00 3.91 2.51
CA LYS A 312 -35.87 2.93 3.15
C LYS A 312 -35.17 1.57 3.14
N SER A 313 -34.36 1.34 4.17
CA SER A 313 -34.07 0.00 4.69
C SER A 313 -33.61 0.12 6.15
N PRO A 314 -34.35 -0.43 7.12
CA PRO A 314 -33.91 -0.53 8.50
C PRO A 314 -33.08 -1.80 8.66
N ARG A 315 -31.81 -1.69 9.11
CA ARG A 315 -30.98 -2.74 9.79
C ARG A 315 -29.53 -2.22 9.98
N PHE A 316 -29.28 -1.36 10.97
CA PHE A 316 -28.76 -1.62 12.33
C PHE A 316 -27.24 -1.81 12.56
N ILE A 317 -26.35 -1.81 11.55
CA ILE A 317 -24.87 -1.76 11.81
C ILE A 317 -24.15 -0.54 11.17
N GLY A 318 -24.82 0.23 10.31
CA GLY A 318 -24.28 1.50 9.75
C GLY A 318 -24.21 2.70 10.72
N ARG A 319 -24.40 2.52 12.04
CA ARG A 319 -24.52 3.62 13.02
C ARG A 319 -23.32 3.80 13.96
N MET A 320 -22.24 3.05 13.73
CA MET A 320 -20.92 3.27 14.38
C MET A 320 -19.97 4.18 13.57
N LEU A 321 -20.46 4.74 12.46
CA LEU A 321 -19.88 5.91 11.82
C LEU A 321 -20.90 7.07 11.91
N PRO A 322 -20.47 8.31 12.16
CA PRO A 322 -21.37 9.44 12.33
C PRO A 322 -22.14 9.69 11.02
N ARG A 323 -23.44 10.01 11.14
CA ARG A 323 -24.31 10.51 10.06
C ARG A 323 -23.91 11.92 9.54
N ARG A 324 -22.62 12.23 9.67
CA ARG A 324 -21.81 13.35 9.21
C ARG A 324 -20.39 12.82 9.42
N GLY A 325 -19.90 12.03 8.47
CA GLY A 325 -18.49 11.68 8.39
C GLY A 325 -17.71 12.97 8.29
N THR A 326 -17.27 13.50 9.44
CA THR A 326 -16.12 14.38 9.45
C THR A 326 -14.98 13.48 9.03
N LEU A 327 -14.75 13.45 7.72
CA LEU A 327 -13.48 13.04 7.12
C LEU A 327 -12.39 13.63 8.01
N PRO A 328 -11.39 12.84 8.40
CA PRO A 328 -10.42 13.28 9.39
C PRO A 328 -9.92 14.65 8.94
N ARG A 329 -10.26 15.68 9.73
CA ARG A 329 -9.52 16.93 9.76
C ARG A 329 -8.14 16.55 10.28
N HIS A 330 -7.35 15.91 9.44
CA HIS A 330 -5.93 15.97 9.54
C HIS A 330 -5.64 17.46 9.47
N ARG A 331 -5.35 18.05 10.64
CA ARG A 331 -4.53 19.24 10.75
C ARG A 331 -3.16 18.86 10.17
N ASN A 332 -3.14 18.70 8.86
CA ASN A 332 -1.95 18.64 8.09
C ASN A 332 -1.29 19.99 8.34
N SER A 333 -0.08 19.95 8.86
CA SER A 333 0.93 20.91 8.45
C SER A 333 1.23 20.66 6.96
N PHE A 334 0.21 20.81 6.10
CA PHE A 334 0.48 21.48 4.86
C PHE A 334 1.07 22.79 5.34
N ARG A 335 2.34 23.05 5.00
CA ARG A 335 2.62 24.42 4.61
C ARG A 335 1.50 24.72 3.62
N ARG A 336 0.51 25.51 4.04
CA ARG A 336 -0.22 26.39 3.14
C ARG A 336 0.90 27.17 2.45
N ALA A 337 1.52 26.57 1.43
CA ALA A 337 1.83 27.38 0.27
C ALA A 337 0.49 28.07 -0.02
N LYS A 338 0.54 29.39 -0.10
CA LYS A 338 -0.61 30.24 -0.40
C LYS A 338 -1.11 29.86 -1.80
N TYR A 339 -1.67 28.66 -1.98
CA TYR A 339 -2.34 28.26 -3.19
C TYR A 339 -3.58 29.15 -3.26
N SER A 340 -3.73 29.85 -4.38
CA SER A 340 -5.01 30.44 -4.76
C SER A 340 -6.08 29.36 -4.81
N GLN A 341 -7.34 29.75 -4.77
CA GLN A 341 -8.46 28.83 -5.02
C GLN A 341 -8.19 28.03 -6.31
N VAL A 342 -8.30 26.70 -6.25
CA VAL A 342 -8.05 25.81 -7.39
C VAL A 342 -9.10 26.11 -8.46
N SER A 343 -8.66 26.45 -9.67
CA SER A 343 -9.57 26.65 -10.80
C SER A 343 -9.88 25.29 -11.42
N TRP A 344 -11.17 24.97 -11.57
CA TRP A 344 -11.60 23.69 -12.10
C TRP A 344 -12.84 23.81 -13.00
N SER A 345 -12.99 22.85 -13.91
CA SER A 345 -14.20 22.64 -14.70
C SER A 345 -14.50 21.16 -14.81
N ALA A 346 -15.77 20.77 -14.74
CA ALA A 346 -16.18 19.37 -14.77
C ALA A 346 -17.26 19.10 -15.83
N SER A 347 -17.11 17.99 -16.53
CA SER A 347 -18.00 17.53 -17.61
C SER A 347 -18.31 16.05 -17.41
N ARG A 348 -19.57 15.65 -17.61
CA ARG A 348 -19.92 14.22 -17.67
C ARG A 348 -19.54 13.66 -19.03
N LEU A 349 -18.79 12.58 -19.04
CA LEU A 349 -18.54 11.80 -20.24
C LEU A 349 -19.67 10.78 -20.41
N LYS A 350 -20.05 10.46 -21.65
CA LYS A 350 -20.96 9.35 -21.92
C LYS A 350 -20.14 8.17 -22.42
N VAL A 351 -20.18 7.07 -21.68
CA VAL A 351 -19.52 5.81 -21.99
C VAL A 351 -20.60 4.78 -22.34
N ARG A 352 -20.40 4.00 -23.40
CA ARG A 352 -21.38 2.98 -23.82
C ARG A 352 -21.16 1.66 -23.08
N ASN A 353 -19.92 1.18 -23.05
CA ASN A 353 -19.56 -0.12 -22.49
C ASN A 353 -18.56 0.02 -21.31
N PRO A 354 -19.03 0.31 -20.07
CA PRO A 354 -18.17 0.27 -18.89
C PRO A 354 -17.41 -1.06 -18.76
N GLY A 355 -16.19 -1.00 -18.26
CA GLY A 355 -15.29 -2.13 -18.10
C GLY A 355 -14.45 -2.44 -19.35
N GLN A 356 -14.79 -1.91 -20.52
CA GLN A 356 -14.01 -1.99 -21.76
C GLN A 356 -12.98 -0.85 -21.87
N PRO A 357 -11.87 -1.04 -22.60
CA PRO A 357 -10.87 0.01 -22.77
C PRO A 357 -11.42 1.22 -23.54
N HIS A 358 -11.14 2.41 -23.02
CA HIS A 358 -11.50 3.70 -23.61
C HIS A 358 -10.28 4.59 -23.71
N ARG A 359 -10.21 5.39 -24.79
CA ARG A 359 -9.16 6.38 -24.95
C ARG A 359 -9.74 7.79 -24.89
N LEU A 360 -9.25 8.57 -23.93
CA LEU A 360 -9.50 9.99 -23.80
C LEU A 360 -8.33 10.77 -24.41
N VAL A 361 -8.62 11.65 -25.36
CA VAL A 361 -7.64 12.52 -26.01
C VAL A 361 -7.98 13.96 -25.69
N ILE A 362 -7.00 14.70 -25.16
CA ILE A 362 -7.14 16.10 -24.78
C ILE A 362 -6.21 16.93 -25.65
N HIS A 363 -6.78 17.90 -26.35
CA HIS A 363 -6.05 18.88 -27.13
C HIS A 363 -6.00 20.19 -26.37
N ALA A 364 -4.80 20.72 -26.18
CA ALA A 364 -4.58 21.93 -25.42
C ALA A 364 -3.54 22.84 -26.09
N GLU A 365 -3.68 24.14 -25.84
CA GLU A 365 -2.84 25.18 -26.39
C GLU A 365 -2.30 26.11 -25.31
N SER A 366 -1.19 26.77 -25.62
CA SER A 366 -0.59 27.81 -24.79
C SER A 366 -1.47 29.06 -24.78
N THR A 367 -1.53 29.75 -23.65
CA THR A 367 -2.17 31.07 -23.49
C THR A 367 -1.14 32.21 -23.54
N GLY A 368 0.06 31.94 -24.05
CA GLY A 368 1.22 32.84 -24.11
C GLY A 368 2.31 32.54 -23.08
N GLN A 369 1.97 31.89 -21.96
CA GLN A 369 2.93 31.43 -20.95
C GLN A 369 2.91 29.90 -20.82
N ALA A 370 3.93 29.35 -20.15
CA ALA A 370 3.97 27.92 -19.83
C ALA A 370 2.78 27.54 -18.91
N GLY A 371 1.90 26.68 -19.43
CA GLY A 371 0.70 26.22 -18.72
C GLY A 371 0.88 24.84 -18.10
N VAL A 372 0.10 24.57 -17.05
CA VAL A 372 -0.05 23.22 -16.46
C VAL A 372 -1.52 22.88 -16.44
N GLN A 373 -1.86 21.69 -16.94
CA GLN A 373 -3.22 21.19 -16.93
C GLN A 373 -3.29 19.85 -16.18
N GLY A 374 -4.09 19.82 -15.12
CA GLY A 374 -4.51 18.61 -14.43
C GLY A 374 -5.76 18.03 -15.08
N VAL A 375 -5.81 16.71 -15.14
CA VAL A 375 -6.89 15.92 -15.73
C VAL A 375 -7.17 14.76 -14.80
N SER A 376 -8.39 14.70 -14.28
CA SER A 376 -8.82 13.64 -13.36
C SER A 376 -10.13 13.03 -13.86
N LEU A 377 -10.19 11.70 -13.92
CA LEU A 377 -11.41 10.95 -14.18
C LEU A 377 -11.99 10.47 -12.85
N LEU A 378 -13.14 11.02 -12.49
CA LEU A 378 -13.81 10.78 -11.22
C LEU A 378 -14.96 9.77 -11.41
N GLU A 379 -14.95 8.76 -10.55
CA GLU A 379 -15.94 7.68 -10.55
C GLU A 379 -16.27 7.32 -9.10
N PRO A 380 -17.52 6.94 -8.80
CA PRO A 380 -17.88 6.51 -7.46
C PRO A 380 -17.32 5.11 -7.16
N ASN A 381 -17.16 4.82 -5.87
CA ASN A 381 -16.99 3.45 -5.41
C ASN A 381 -18.31 2.66 -5.45
N ALA A 382 -18.27 1.38 -5.07
CA ALA A 382 -19.46 0.50 -5.06
C ALA A 382 -20.58 0.98 -4.12
N ALA A 383 -20.28 1.86 -3.16
CA ALA A 383 -21.24 2.47 -2.25
C ALA A 383 -21.77 3.82 -2.75
N GLY A 384 -21.46 4.21 -4.00
CA GLY A 384 -21.91 5.47 -4.59
C GLY A 384 -21.21 6.71 -4.03
N GLN A 385 -20.02 6.55 -3.45
CA GLN A 385 -19.24 7.61 -2.80
C GLN A 385 -18.02 7.99 -3.64
N LEU A 386 -17.63 9.27 -3.61
CA LEU A 386 -16.38 9.72 -4.22
C LEU A 386 -15.29 9.79 -3.15
N LEU A 387 -14.43 8.78 -3.12
CA LEU A 387 -13.29 8.72 -2.20
C LEU A 387 -11.98 9.03 -2.94
N PRO A 388 -10.95 9.52 -2.23
CA PRO A 388 -9.68 9.89 -2.83
C PRO A 388 -8.95 8.71 -3.46
N VAL A 389 -8.02 9.04 -4.37
CA VAL A 389 -7.27 8.12 -5.25
C VAL A 389 -8.13 7.59 -6.40
N GLY A 390 -8.00 8.24 -7.56
CA GLY A 390 -8.62 7.84 -8.82
C GLY A 390 -7.61 7.86 -9.96
N LEU A 391 -8.10 7.94 -11.19
CA LEU A 391 -7.24 8.09 -12.36
C LEU A 391 -6.91 9.57 -12.57
N ASP A 392 -5.75 9.95 -12.06
CA ASP A 392 -5.21 11.30 -12.08
C ASP A 392 -4.02 11.42 -13.04
N SER A 393 -4.01 12.45 -13.88
CA SER A 393 -2.95 12.74 -14.84
C SER A 393 -2.77 14.25 -14.99
N GLY A 394 -1.65 14.68 -15.56
CA GLY A 394 -1.49 16.06 -15.99
C GLY A 394 -0.40 16.22 -17.03
N PHE A 395 -0.36 17.38 -17.67
CA PHE A 395 0.65 17.67 -18.68
C PHE A 395 1.05 19.15 -18.69
N HIS A 396 2.27 19.38 -19.19
CA HIS A 396 2.79 20.72 -19.47
C HIS A 396 2.45 21.17 -20.89
N VAL A 397 2.14 22.46 -21.02
CA VAL A 397 2.09 23.15 -22.31
C VAL A 397 3.23 24.17 -22.34
N ALA A 398 4.13 24.01 -23.31
CA ALA A 398 5.25 24.93 -23.50
C ALA A 398 4.73 26.33 -23.91
N PRO A 399 5.43 27.41 -23.55
CA PRO A 399 5.06 28.75 -24.00
C PRO A 399 5.17 28.85 -25.52
N ASP A 400 4.39 29.74 -26.13
CA ASP A 400 4.44 29.98 -27.58
C ASP A 400 5.84 30.41 -28.04
N ALA A 401 6.27 29.94 -29.21
CA ALA A 401 7.61 30.19 -29.76
C ALA A 401 7.93 31.69 -29.92
N THR A 402 6.91 32.54 -30.13
CA THR A 402 7.01 34.01 -30.16
C THR A 402 7.43 34.62 -28.82
N TYR A 403 7.21 33.93 -27.69
CA TYR A 403 7.64 34.37 -26.36
C TYR A 403 9.10 34.04 -26.05
N GLN A 404 9.67 32.96 -26.65
CA GLN A 404 11.09 32.62 -26.46
C GLN A 404 12.02 33.57 -27.24
N LEU A 405 11.58 34.08 -28.39
CA LEU A 405 12.33 35.07 -29.18
C LEU A 405 12.39 36.45 -28.52
N HIS A 406 11.36 36.85 -27.75
CA HIS A 406 11.31 38.14 -27.04
C HIS A 406 12.26 38.25 -25.83
N MET A 407 12.82 37.14 -25.34
CA MET A 407 13.74 37.14 -24.18
C MET A 407 15.22 37.18 -24.57
N VAL A 408 15.55 37.01 -25.86
CA VAL A 408 16.93 36.90 -26.35
C VAL A 408 17.28 37.95 -27.41
N ALA A 409 16.31 38.65 -28.00
CA ALA A 409 16.57 39.61 -29.07
C ALA A 409 16.04 41.02 -28.77
N ASP A 410 16.95 41.98 -28.66
CA ASP A 410 16.71 43.44 -28.64
C ASP A 410 16.34 43.99 -30.06
N LYS A 411 15.68 43.19 -30.90
CA LYS A 411 15.28 43.59 -32.25
C LYS A 411 13.79 43.30 -32.50
N PRO A 412 13.03 44.26 -33.07
CA PRO A 412 11.65 44.02 -33.46
C PRO A 412 11.59 42.95 -34.57
N PRO A 413 10.50 42.17 -34.65
CA PRO A 413 10.43 41.04 -35.57
C PRO A 413 10.37 41.55 -37.02
N ALA A 414 11.31 41.07 -37.84
CA ALA A 414 11.10 41.04 -39.28
C ALA A 414 10.03 39.98 -39.58
N GLU A 415 9.11 40.31 -40.49
CA GLU A 415 8.08 39.43 -41.02
C GLU A 415 8.71 38.18 -41.63
N THR A 416 8.84 37.11 -40.86
CA THR A 416 9.15 35.77 -41.34
C THR A 416 7.98 34.85 -41.08
N ASP A 417 7.36 34.41 -42.17
CA ASP A 417 6.41 33.31 -42.35
C ASP A 417 5.57 32.89 -41.14
N SER A 418 4.33 33.40 -41.13
CA SER A 418 3.21 33.03 -40.27
C SER A 418 2.67 31.59 -40.46
N SER A 419 3.46 30.68 -41.03
CA SER A 419 3.04 29.31 -41.41
C SER A 419 3.62 28.18 -40.55
N ALA A 420 4.29 28.49 -39.44
CA ALA A 420 4.61 27.47 -38.43
C ALA A 420 3.31 27.01 -37.76
N VAL A 421 2.69 25.96 -38.33
CA VAL A 421 1.46 25.32 -37.88
C VAL A 421 1.53 25.10 -36.37
N ARG A 422 0.68 25.81 -35.62
CA ARG A 422 0.48 25.65 -34.18
C ARG A 422 -0.06 24.23 -33.95
N GLN A 423 0.81 23.28 -33.61
CA GLN A 423 0.33 21.94 -33.28
C GLN A 423 -0.17 21.94 -31.82
N PRO A 424 -1.47 21.71 -31.58
CA PRO A 424 -1.98 21.58 -30.22
C PRO A 424 -1.30 20.42 -29.51
N VAL A 425 -1.06 20.59 -28.20
CA VAL A 425 -0.57 19.52 -27.35
C VAL A 425 -1.65 18.46 -27.26
N ARG A 426 -1.30 17.24 -27.64
CA ARG A 426 -2.17 16.06 -27.56
C ARG A 426 -1.77 15.20 -26.36
N HIS A 427 -2.64 15.08 -25.38
CA HIS A 427 -2.47 14.25 -24.18
C HIS A 427 -3.46 13.10 -24.20
N GLU A 428 -2.97 11.87 -24.05
CA GLU A 428 -3.79 10.66 -24.13
C GLU A 428 -3.86 9.93 -22.79
N ILE A 429 -5.06 9.46 -22.45
CA ILE A 429 -5.31 8.62 -21.29
C ILE A 429 -6.09 7.40 -21.76
N LEU A 430 -5.51 6.23 -21.54
CA LEU A 430 -6.18 4.95 -21.70
C LEU A 430 -6.74 4.53 -20.34
N PHE A 431 -8.03 4.20 -20.28
CA PHE A 431 -8.72 3.87 -19.04
C PHE A 431 -9.84 2.87 -19.24
N TRP A 432 -10.32 2.30 -18.13
CA TRP A 432 -11.44 1.36 -18.10
C TRP A 432 -12.52 1.93 -17.19
N PRO A 433 -13.53 2.63 -17.73
CA PRO A 433 -14.59 3.24 -16.94
C PRO A 433 -15.34 2.18 -16.13
N LYS A 434 -15.59 2.47 -14.86
CA LYS A 434 -16.41 1.68 -13.93
C LYS A 434 -17.89 2.00 -14.07
N VAL A 435 -18.22 3.21 -14.53
CA VAL A 435 -19.59 3.70 -14.72
C VAL A 435 -19.81 4.21 -16.14
N SER A 436 -21.08 4.35 -16.54
CA SER A 436 -21.44 4.86 -17.87
C SER A 436 -21.36 6.39 -17.99
N ASP A 437 -21.32 7.11 -16.88
CA ASP A 437 -21.25 8.57 -16.85
C ASP A 437 -20.12 9.14 -15.97
N PRO A 438 -18.85 8.75 -16.19
CA PRO A 438 -17.73 9.25 -15.38
C PRO A 438 -17.56 10.76 -15.56
N VAL A 439 -17.01 11.43 -14.54
CA VAL A 439 -16.80 12.88 -14.58
C VAL A 439 -15.37 13.19 -14.97
N LEU A 440 -15.19 13.89 -16.08
CA LEU A 440 -13.92 14.50 -16.45
C LEU A 440 -13.77 15.82 -15.69
N LEU A 441 -12.75 15.91 -14.86
CA LEU A 441 -12.38 17.09 -14.11
C LEU A 441 -11.06 17.66 -14.63
N LEU A 442 -11.12 18.89 -15.14
CA LEU A 442 -9.95 19.68 -15.54
C LEU A 442 -9.64 20.69 -14.44
N HIS A 443 -8.37 20.79 -14.02
CA HIS A 443 -7.96 21.70 -12.94
C HIS A 443 -6.52 22.22 -13.11
N ASP A 444 -6.19 23.31 -12.42
CA ASP A 444 -4.88 23.99 -12.52
C ASP A 444 -3.95 23.73 -11.31
N PHE A 445 -4.32 22.82 -10.42
CA PHE A 445 -3.66 22.58 -9.13
C PHE A 445 -3.56 23.81 -8.20
N GLY A 446 -4.29 24.90 -8.47
CA GLY A 446 -4.14 26.17 -7.77
C GLY A 446 -2.85 26.92 -8.10
N LEU A 447 -2.26 26.64 -9.28
CA LEU A 447 -1.05 27.31 -9.75
C LEU A 447 -1.33 28.65 -10.47
N GLY A 448 -2.58 28.93 -10.85
CA GLY A 448 -2.97 30.19 -11.51
C GLY A 448 -2.48 30.34 -12.96
N ARG A 449 -2.13 29.23 -13.62
CA ARG A 449 -1.62 29.19 -15.01
C ARG A 449 -2.16 27.98 -15.80
N PRO A 450 -3.49 27.84 -15.96
CA PRO A 450 -4.07 26.72 -16.69
C PRO A 450 -3.70 26.77 -18.18
N ALA A 451 -3.58 25.61 -18.81
CA ALA A 451 -3.53 25.54 -20.27
C ALA A 451 -4.94 25.69 -20.85
N ARG A 452 -5.06 26.18 -22.09
CA ARG A 452 -6.37 26.26 -22.76
C ARG A 452 -6.68 24.92 -23.41
N VAL A 453 -7.59 24.15 -22.84
CA VAL A 453 -8.11 22.94 -23.49
C VAL A 453 -9.08 23.35 -24.58
N THR A 454 -8.78 23.00 -25.82
CA THR A 454 -9.56 23.37 -27.00
C THR A 454 -10.49 22.26 -27.47
N ARG A 455 -10.14 20.99 -27.18
CA ARG A 455 -10.94 19.85 -27.58
C ARG A 455 -10.69 18.64 -26.69
N VAL A 456 -11.75 17.89 -26.41
CA VAL A 456 -11.73 16.59 -25.77
C VAL A 456 -12.39 15.59 -26.71
N GLU A 457 -11.76 14.44 -26.94
CA GLU A 457 -12.30 13.34 -27.73
C GLU A 457 -12.28 12.06 -26.91
N LEU A 458 -13.36 11.28 -27.00
CA LEU A 458 -13.52 10.01 -26.32
C LEU A 458 -13.78 8.90 -27.35
N PHE A 459 -12.98 7.85 -27.27
CA PHE A 459 -13.08 6.68 -28.13
C PHE A 459 -13.31 5.42 -27.29
N GLU A 460 -14.19 4.54 -27.77
CA GLU A 460 -14.28 3.16 -27.31
C GLU A 460 -13.31 2.32 -28.13
N LEU A 461 -12.54 1.45 -27.47
CA LEU A 461 -11.67 0.50 -28.13
C LEU A 461 -12.36 -0.85 -28.09
N SER A 462 -12.86 -1.28 -29.26
CA SER A 462 -13.55 -2.56 -29.40
C SER A 462 -12.58 -3.61 -29.95
N PRO A 463 -12.57 -4.83 -29.39
CA PRO A 463 -11.84 -5.93 -30.00
C PRO A 463 -12.44 -6.20 -31.39
N GLU A 464 -11.65 -6.09 -32.47
CA GLU A 464 -12.09 -6.51 -33.81
C GLU A 464 -12.49 -7.98 -33.76
N LYS A 465 -13.71 -8.36 -34.19
CA LYS A 465 -14.17 -9.75 -34.21
C LYS A 465 -13.24 -10.59 -35.10
N SER A 466 -12.33 -11.35 -34.49
CA SER A 466 -11.65 -12.48 -35.13
C SER A 466 -12.33 -13.77 -34.68
N ASP A 467 -12.66 -14.65 -35.62
CA ASP A 467 -13.28 -15.97 -35.41
C ASP A 467 -12.28 -17.07 -34.94
N THR A 468 -11.01 -16.74 -34.71
CA THR A 468 -9.98 -17.75 -34.42
C THR A 468 -9.82 -18.02 -32.93
N THR A 469 -10.32 -19.18 -32.47
CA THR A 469 -10.20 -19.72 -31.10
C THR A 469 -8.85 -20.40 -30.82
N GLU A 470 -7.76 -19.96 -31.45
CA GLU A 470 -6.46 -20.62 -31.27
C GLU A 470 -5.85 -20.29 -29.90
N THR A 471 -5.53 -21.32 -29.12
CA THR A 471 -4.72 -21.20 -27.91
C THR A 471 -3.26 -20.99 -28.28
N ARG A 472 -2.66 -19.87 -27.88
CA ARG A 472 -1.23 -19.63 -28.11
C ARG A 472 -0.43 -20.29 -26.99
N PRO A 473 0.65 -21.02 -27.28
CA PRO A 473 1.57 -21.44 -26.23
C PRO A 473 2.06 -20.21 -25.46
N PRO A 474 2.36 -20.35 -24.15
CA PRO A 474 2.86 -19.25 -23.33
C PRO A 474 4.03 -18.59 -24.05
N ALA A 475 4.02 -17.25 -24.08
CA ALA A 475 5.11 -16.52 -24.69
C ALA A 475 6.39 -16.89 -23.92
N LYS A 476 7.43 -17.36 -24.64
CA LYS A 476 8.75 -17.56 -24.00
C LYS A 476 9.10 -16.24 -23.30
N VAL A 477 9.37 -16.31 -21.99
CA VAL A 477 9.89 -15.17 -21.24
C VAL A 477 11.03 -14.58 -22.07
N ARG A 478 10.88 -13.31 -22.49
CA ARG A 478 11.90 -12.66 -23.31
C ARG A 478 13.23 -12.83 -22.59
N THR A 479 14.22 -13.36 -23.30
CA THR A 479 15.47 -13.84 -22.70
C THR A 479 16.07 -12.79 -21.75
N PRO A 480 16.53 -13.20 -20.56
CA PRO A 480 17.01 -12.31 -19.49
C PRO A 480 18.27 -11.48 -19.81
N GLY A 481 18.80 -11.57 -21.03
CA GLY A 481 19.91 -10.73 -21.54
C GLY A 481 19.48 -9.45 -22.26
N GLY A 482 18.17 -9.19 -22.44
CA GLY A 482 17.68 -7.97 -23.06
C GLY A 482 17.57 -6.80 -22.07
N ARG A 483 17.68 -5.56 -22.58
CA ARG A 483 17.44 -4.33 -21.79
C ARG A 483 16.04 -4.35 -21.18
N LEU A 484 15.95 -4.11 -19.87
CA LEU A 484 14.66 -3.98 -19.17
C LEU A 484 14.06 -2.59 -19.43
N ALA A 485 12.79 -2.57 -19.82
CA ALA A 485 12.02 -1.37 -20.08
C ALA A 485 10.56 -1.56 -19.65
N GLY A 486 10.05 -0.62 -18.86
CA GLY A 486 8.66 -0.59 -18.44
C GLY A 486 8.38 0.40 -17.32
N PRO A 487 7.12 0.44 -16.84
CA PRO A 487 6.67 1.42 -15.87
C PRO A 487 7.16 1.10 -14.46
N TYR A 488 7.30 2.18 -13.67
CA TYR A 488 7.50 2.14 -12.23
C TYR A 488 6.23 2.60 -11.51
N LEU A 489 5.65 1.70 -10.71
CA LEU A 489 4.44 1.94 -9.93
C LEU A 489 4.83 2.05 -8.44
N HIS A 490 5.08 3.27 -7.98
CA HIS A 490 5.59 3.59 -6.63
C HIS A 490 4.66 3.22 -5.47
N LYS A 491 3.38 2.92 -5.73
CA LYS A 491 2.42 2.47 -4.71
C LYS A 491 1.57 1.31 -5.26
N PRO A 492 1.08 0.40 -4.39
CA PRO A 492 0.21 -0.71 -4.78
C PRO A 492 -1.24 -0.23 -5.04
N LEU A 493 -1.39 0.76 -5.92
CA LEU A 493 -2.67 1.39 -6.29
C LEU A 493 -3.18 0.87 -7.63
N LEU A 494 -2.90 -0.40 -7.96
CA LEU A 494 -3.28 -1.03 -9.23
C LEU A 494 -4.79 -0.91 -9.49
N ALA A 495 -5.62 -1.24 -8.50
CA ALA A 495 -7.08 -1.15 -8.63
C ALA A 495 -7.56 0.28 -8.89
N ALA A 496 -6.97 1.28 -8.23
CA ALA A 496 -7.35 2.67 -8.46
C ALA A 496 -6.89 3.17 -9.84
N GLY A 497 -5.65 2.88 -10.23
CA GLY A 497 -5.05 3.39 -11.47
C GLY A 497 -5.50 2.68 -12.76
N LEU A 498 -6.01 1.45 -12.66
CA LEU A 498 -6.39 0.62 -13.81
C LEU A 498 -7.86 0.18 -13.78
N GLY A 499 -8.73 1.00 -13.17
CA GLY A 499 -10.19 0.82 -13.24
C GLY A 499 -10.72 -0.40 -12.47
N GLY A 500 -9.99 -0.92 -11.49
CA GLY A 500 -10.45 -2.03 -10.65
C GLY A 500 -11.73 -1.67 -9.89
N THR A 501 -12.74 -2.51 -10.01
CA THR A 501 -14.04 -2.31 -9.38
C THR A 501 -14.06 -2.91 -7.97
N GLN A 502 -14.64 -2.19 -7.01
CA GLN A 502 -14.89 -2.71 -5.67
C GLN A 502 -16.26 -3.37 -5.60
N THR A 503 -16.53 -4.13 -4.54
CA THR A 503 -17.86 -4.68 -4.26
C THR A 503 -18.47 -4.02 -3.02
N LEU A 504 -19.79 -3.94 -2.99
CA LEU A 504 -20.54 -3.43 -1.84
C LEU A 504 -20.80 -4.58 -0.87
N ASP A 505 -20.24 -4.51 0.32
CA ASP A 505 -20.63 -5.41 1.41
C ASP A 505 -21.97 -4.95 1.98
N GLU A 506 -23.04 -5.71 1.69
CA GLU A 506 -24.42 -5.34 2.03
C GLU A 506 -24.64 -5.13 3.54
N ALA A 507 -23.93 -5.91 4.37
CA ALA A 507 -24.08 -5.88 5.82
C ALA A 507 -23.47 -4.61 6.45
N SER A 508 -22.29 -4.19 5.99
CA SER A 508 -21.60 -3.00 6.49
C SER A 508 -21.89 -1.72 5.68
N GLY A 509 -22.39 -1.86 4.45
CA GLY A 509 -22.57 -0.77 3.49
C GLY A 509 -21.25 -0.18 2.97
N ARG A 510 -20.13 -0.91 3.11
CA ARG A 510 -18.79 -0.46 2.71
C ARG A 510 -18.43 -0.97 1.32
N SER A 511 -17.68 -0.18 0.57
CA SER A 511 -16.97 -0.67 -0.62
C SER A 511 -15.68 -1.34 -0.20
N LEU A 512 -15.50 -2.60 -0.57
CA LEU A 512 -14.36 -3.43 -0.18
C LEU A 512 -13.71 -4.10 -1.39
N ASP A 513 -12.45 -4.49 -1.22
CA ASP A 513 -11.63 -5.12 -2.25
C ASP A 513 -11.76 -6.64 -2.18
N ASP A 514 -12.40 -7.23 -3.18
CA ASP A 514 -12.48 -8.69 -3.36
C ASP A 514 -11.40 -9.16 -4.37
N TRP A 515 -11.33 -10.46 -4.68
CA TRP A 515 -10.35 -10.95 -5.65
C TRP A 515 -10.57 -10.39 -7.07
N GLN A 516 -11.81 -10.04 -7.42
CA GLN A 516 -12.14 -9.45 -8.72
C GLN A 516 -11.57 -8.03 -8.83
N THR A 517 -11.57 -7.27 -7.73
CA THR A 517 -10.92 -5.96 -7.60
C THR A 517 -9.44 -6.00 -7.99
N PHE A 518 -8.75 -7.13 -7.77
CA PHE A 518 -7.34 -7.31 -8.12
C PHE A 518 -7.12 -8.02 -9.46
N LEU A 519 -7.97 -8.96 -9.86
CA LEU A 519 -7.84 -9.69 -11.13
C LEU A 519 -8.00 -8.76 -12.35
N GLU A 520 -9.03 -7.90 -12.34
CA GLU A 520 -9.31 -6.94 -13.42
C GLU A 520 -8.11 -6.03 -13.74
N PRO A 521 -7.58 -5.23 -12.78
CA PRO A 521 -6.46 -4.34 -13.04
C PRO A 521 -5.16 -5.11 -13.34
N SER A 522 -4.97 -6.32 -12.80
CA SER A 522 -3.79 -7.13 -13.10
C SER A 522 -3.76 -7.59 -14.55
N ARG A 523 -4.91 -8.03 -15.11
CA ARG A 523 -5.05 -8.32 -16.54
C ARG A 523 -4.79 -7.08 -17.40
N ARG A 524 -5.37 -5.93 -17.01
CA ARG A 524 -5.19 -4.65 -17.71
C ARG A 524 -3.75 -4.14 -17.69
N LEU A 525 -3.03 -4.34 -16.58
CA LEU A 525 -1.60 -4.02 -16.50
C LEU A 525 -0.80 -4.82 -17.53
N VAL A 526 -1.04 -6.13 -17.59
CA VAL A 526 -0.37 -7.01 -18.55
C VAL A 526 -0.70 -6.62 -20.00
N GLN A 527 -1.97 -6.29 -20.29
CA GLN A 527 -2.39 -5.75 -21.60
C GLN A 527 -1.64 -4.46 -21.94
N LEU A 528 -1.53 -3.52 -21.00
CA LEU A 528 -0.81 -2.25 -21.17
C LEU A 528 0.69 -2.45 -21.44
N LEU A 529 1.33 -3.35 -20.70
CA LEU A 529 2.76 -3.64 -20.85
C LEU A 529 3.04 -4.18 -22.25
N ARG A 530 2.21 -5.12 -22.72
CA ARG A 530 2.29 -5.65 -24.10
C ARG A 530 2.09 -4.57 -25.13
N ASN A 531 1.05 -3.75 -24.97
CA ASN A 531 0.75 -2.68 -25.91
C ASN A 531 1.92 -1.72 -26.09
N ARG A 532 2.57 -1.36 -24.97
CA ARG A 532 3.70 -0.42 -24.97
C ARG A 532 5.04 -1.07 -25.33
N GLY A 533 5.05 -2.35 -25.71
CA GLY A 533 6.29 -3.10 -25.98
C GLY A 533 7.21 -3.28 -24.76
N SER A 534 6.70 -3.06 -23.55
CA SER A 534 7.43 -3.22 -22.29
C SER A 534 7.69 -4.70 -22.00
N ASN A 535 8.80 -4.99 -21.33
CA ASN A 535 9.16 -6.36 -20.93
C ASN A 535 9.27 -6.56 -19.42
N ALA A 536 9.22 -5.48 -18.64
CA ALA A 536 9.29 -5.54 -17.19
C ALA A 536 8.33 -4.54 -16.52
N CYS A 537 8.06 -4.72 -15.25
CA CYS A 537 7.38 -3.73 -14.41
C CYS A 537 8.00 -3.71 -13.01
N ILE A 538 8.32 -2.52 -12.50
CA ILE A 538 8.64 -2.34 -11.08
C ILE A 538 7.36 -1.90 -10.38
N LEU A 539 6.93 -2.65 -9.37
CA LEU A 539 5.69 -2.38 -8.63
C LEU A 539 5.95 -2.47 -7.13
N ALA A 540 5.64 -1.40 -6.39
CA ALA A 540 5.65 -1.44 -4.93
C ALA A 540 4.61 -2.43 -4.41
N VAL A 541 5.07 -3.43 -3.66
CA VAL A 541 4.24 -4.46 -3.02
C VAL A 541 4.23 -4.34 -1.50
N LEU A 542 5.17 -3.57 -0.94
CA LEU A 542 5.20 -3.06 0.43
C LEU A 542 5.36 -1.54 0.37
N ALA A 543 4.36 -0.82 0.86
CA ALA A 543 4.38 0.65 0.99
C ALA A 543 3.48 1.07 2.15
N ASP A 544 3.72 2.21 2.78
CA ASP A 544 2.81 2.81 3.79
C ASP A 544 2.29 1.81 4.85
N ALA A 545 3.12 0.85 5.27
CA ALA A 545 2.83 -0.29 6.16
C ALA A 545 1.81 -1.32 5.65
N GLY A 546 1.25 -1.14 4.46
CA GLY A 546 0.42 -2.13 3.79
C GLY A 546 1.22 -3.01 2.84
N THR A 547 0.74 -4.23 2.63
CA THR A 547 1.21 -5.13 1.57
C THR A 547 0.04 -5.62 0.74
N ILE A 548 0.33 -6.05 -0.49
CA ILE A 548 -0.61 -6.82 -1.33
C ILE A 548 -0.25 -8.32 -1.36
N TYR A 549 0.52 -8.76 -0.37
CA TYR A 549 0.88 -10.16 -0.12
C TYR A 549 0.89 -10.49 1.38
N PRO A 550 0.72 -11.76 1.77
CA PRO A 550 0.83 -12.19 3.17
C PRO A 550 2.27 -12.11 3.68
N SER A 551 2.47 -11.56 4.89
CA SER A 551 3.77 -11.53 5.55
C SER A 551 3.65 -11.78 7.05
N GLN A 552 4.51 -12.64 7.58
CA GLN A 552 4.63 -12.91 9.01
C GLN A 552 5.49 -11.89 9.75
N TYR A 553 6.39 -11.21 9.04
CA TYR A 553 7.35 -10.27 9.63
C TYR A 553 6.84 -8.83 9.67
N LEU A 554 5.90 -8.46 8.81
CA LEU A 554 5.48 -7.08 8.61
C LEU A 554 4.23 -6.66 9.40
N GLN A 555 3.40 -7.60 9.88
CA GLN A 555 2.06 -7.32 10.43
C GLN A 555 1.29 -6.28 9.57
N PRO A 556 1.10 -6.54 8.27
CA PRO A 556 0.74 -5.50 7.31
C PRO A 556 -0.66 -4.92 7.56
N ALA A 557 -0.77 -3.59 7.50
CA ALA A 557 -2.05 -2.89 7.61
C ALA A 557 -2.99 -3.25 6.43
N PRO A 558 -4.32 -3.35 6.62
CA PRO A 558 -5.30 -3.56 5.55
C PRO A 558 -5.58 -2.26 4.76
N ARG A 559 -4.52 -1.57 4.33
CA ARG A 559 -4.60 -0.30 3.59
C ARG A 559 -4.84 -0.48 2.10
N TYR A 560 -4.26 -1.54 1.52
CA TYR A 560 -4.33 -1.86 0.09
C TYR A 560 -5.04 -3.18 -0.20
N ASP A 561 -5.58 -3.81 0.84
CA ASP A 561 -6.48 -4.96 0.78
C ASP A 561 -7.46 -4.81 1.92
N SER A 562 -8.66 -4.32 1.60
CA SER A 562 -9.74 -4.12 2.57
C SER A 562 -10.59 -5.38 2.79
N GLY A 563 -10.24 -6.53 2.21
CA GLY A 563 -11.01 -7.77 2.28
C GLY A 563 -11.27 -8.29 3.70
N ILE A 564 -10.37 -7.99 4.65
CA ILE A 564 -10.55 -8.35 6.07
C ILE A 564 -11.84 -7.76 6.70
N PHE A 565 -12.43 -6.73 6.08
CA PHE A 565 -13.64 -6.07 6.57
C PHE A 565 -14.95 -6.69 6.05
N PHE A 566 -14.92 -7.68 5.16
CA PHE A 566 -16.12 -8.36 4.69
C PHE A 566 -16.89 -9.01 5.84
N ALA A 567 -18.20 -8.81 5.90
CA ALA A 567 -19.05 -9.43 6.90
C ALA A 567 -19.23 -10.93 6.68
N THR A 568 -19.01 -11.40 5.45
CA THR A 568 -18.96 -12.83 5.10
C THR A 568 -17.68 -13.52 5.55
N GLY A 569 -16.62 -12.75 5.82
CA GLY A 569 -15.28 -13.28 6.15
C GLY A 569 -14.70 -14.17 5.04
N GLN A 570 -14.97 -13.82 3.78
CA GLN A 570 -14.65 -14.65 2.61
C GLN A 570 -13.15 -14.83 2.31
N ASP A 571 -12.28 -14.13 3.03
CA ASP A 571 -10.83 -14.23 2.94
C ASP A 571 -10.26 -14.92 4.19
N PRO A 572 -10.28 -16.27 4.27
CA PRO A 572 -9.76 -16.98 5.45
C PRO A 572 -8.26 -16.77 5.64
N VAL A 573 -7.55 -16.47 4.56
CA VAL A 573 -6.17 -16.00 4.53
C VAL A 573 -6.10 -14.68 3.75
N ARG A 574 -5.14 -13.83 4.06
CA ARG A 574 -4.92 -12.58 3.30
C ARG A 574 -4.69 -12.89 1.82
N LYS A 575 -5.19 -12.04 0.94
CA LYS A 575 -4.98 -12.20 -0.51
C LYS A 575 -3.49 -12.10 -0.86
N ASP A 576 -3.07 -12.98 -1.74
CA ASP A 576 -1.74 -12.95 -2.35
C ASP A 576 -1.83 -12.45 -3.78
N VAL A 577 -1.94 -11.13 -3.93
CA VAL A 577 -2.05 -10.47 -5.25
C VAL A 577 -0.73 -10.56 -6.01
N VAL A 578 0.39 -10.70 -5.30
CA VAL A 578 1.71 -10.88 -5.89
C VAL A 578 1.81 -12.23 -6.60
N GLU A 579 1.32 -13.31 -5.98
CA GLU A 579 1.17 -14.62 -6.62
C GLU A 579 0.34 -14.53 -7.92
N LEU A 580 -0.80 -13.84 -7.86
CA LEU A 580 -1.66 -13.59 -9.02
C LEU A 580 -0.88 -12.89 -10.14
N LEU A 581 -0.16 -11.81 -9.82
CA LEU A 581 0.64 -11.06 -10.79
C LEU A 581 1.75 -11.91 -11.39
N PHE A 582 2.48 -12.71 -10.60
CA PHE A 582 3.54 -13.57 -11.13
C PHE A 582 3.00 -14.59 -12.14
N ARG A 583 1.84 -15.21 -11.87
CA ARG A 583 1.21 -16.13 -12.83
C ARG A 583 0.82 -15.42 -14.14
N LEU A 584 0.19 -14.25 -14.04
CA LEU A 584 -0.23 -13.48 -15.21
C LEU A 584 0.98 -12.97 -16.03
N PHE A 585 2.04 -12.52 -15.36
CA PHE A 585 3.28 -12.09 -16.02
C PHE A 585 4.02 -13.28 -16.65
N GLY A 586 4.06 -14.42 -15.97
CA GLY A 586 4.72 -15.64 -16.43
C GLY A 586 4.06 -16.20 -17.69
N ARG A 587 2.72 -16.23 -17.71
CA ARG A 587 1.93 -16.55 -18.89
C ARG A 587 2.29 -15.69 -20.10
N GLU A 588 2.51 -14.39 -19.86
CA GLU A 588 2.88 -13.42 -20.89
C GLU A 588 4.39 -13.22 -21.07
N GLY A 589 5.24 -14.04 -20.48
CA GLY A 589 6.69 -13.88 -20.65
C GLY A 589 7.23 -12.49 -20.28
N LEU A 590 6.58 -11.82 -19.32
CA LEU A 590 6.98 -10.53 -18.74
C LEU A 590 7.71 -10.75 -17.42
N LEU A 591 8.56 -9.79 -17.03
CA LEU A 591 9.25 -9.80 -15.75
C LEU A 591 8.57 -8.85 -14.76
N LEU A 592 8.22 -9.36 -13.58
CA LEU A 592 7.79 -8.55 -12.45
C LEU A 592 8.98 -8.36 -11.51
N ILE A 593 9.20 -7.11 -11.10
CA ILE A 593 10.22 -6.73 -10.11
C ILE A 593 9.51 -6.03 -8.96
N PRO A 594 9.09 -6.78 -7.93
CA PRO A 594 8.44 -6.20 -6.76
C PRO A 594 9.36 -5.24 -6.01
N GLU A 595 8.82 -4.12 -5.54
CA GLU A 595 9.54 -3.14 -4.72
C GLU A 595 9.10 -3.18 -3.24
N LEU A 596 10.09 -3.14 -2.35
CA LEU A 596 9.90 -3.07 -0.89
C LEU A 596 10.35 -1.71 -0.35
N GLN A 597 9.44 -0.99 0.32
CA GLN A 597 9.69 0.34 0.89
C GLN A 597 9.85 0.28 2.42
N PHE A 598 11.10 0.26 2.88
CA PHE A 598 11.46 0.20 4.30
C PHE A 598 11.46 1.58 4.96
N SER A 599 10.28 2.15 5.16
CA SER A 599 10.06 3.48 5.75
C SER A 599 9.07 3.52 6.92
N THR A 600 8.49 2.36 7.25
CA THR A 600 7.52 2.18 8.33
C THR A 600 8.07 1.25 9.41
N PRO A 601 7.47 1.21 10.61
CA PRO A 601 7.93 0.34 11.69
C PRO A 601 8.05 -1.13 11.29
N LEU A 602 9.05 -1.84 11.85
CA LEU A 602 9.21 -3.30 11.74
C LEU A 602 8.83 -3.97 13.07
N PRO A 603 7.82 -4.86 13.09
CA PRO A 603 7.35 -5.52 14.32
C PRO A 603 8.43 -6.18 15.16
N ALA A 604 9.45 -6.78 14.55
CA ALA A 604 10.57 -7.39 15.29
C ALA A 604 11.36 -6.36 16.10
N LEU A 605 11.67 -5.20 15.52
CA LEU A 605 12.41 -4.13 16.19
C LEU A 605 11.54 -3.45 17.25
N GLU A 606 10.27 -3.22 16.95
CA GLU A 606 9.34 -2.59 17.91
C GLU A 606 9.13 -3.42 19.17
N ARG A 607 9.10 -4.76 19.05
CA ARG A 607 9.08 -5.65 20.22
C ARG A 607 10.32 -5.50 21.09
N GLN A 608 11.50 -5.37 20.48
CA GLN A 608 12.74 -5.13 21.22
C GLN A 608 12.74 -3.77 21.92
N LEU A 609 12.25 -2.72 21.24
CA LEU A 609 12.10 -1.39 21.82
C LEU A 609 11.09 -1.37 22.98
N ALA A 610 10.01 -2.16 22.90
CA ALA A 610 8.99 -2.25 23.94
C ALA A 610 9.46 -3.04 25.18
N ALA A 611 10.30 -4.07 25.01
CA ALA A 611 10.81 -4.88 26.12
C ALA A 611 11.72 -4.09 27.08
N GLY A 612 12.46 -3.10 26.56
CA GLY A 612 13.40 -2.27 27.32
C GLY A 612 14.58 -3.06 27.90
N GLY A 613 15.31 -2.45 28.84
CA GLY A 613 16.42 -3.10 29.55
C GLY A 613 17.82 -2.76 29.02
N GLY A 614 18.00 -1.63 28.35
CA GLY A 614 19.28 -1.15 27.82
C GLY A 614 19.70 -1.81 26.51
N ARG A 615 19.17 -3.01 26.23
CA ARG A 615 19.38 -3.75 24.98
C ARG A 615 18.76 -3.05 23.77
N GLU A 616 17.88 -2.08 23.94
CA GLU A 616 17.33 -1.26 22.85
C GLU A 616 18.32 -0.23 22.28
N CYS A 617 19.41 0.07 22.99
CA CYS A 617 20.40 1.06 22.57
C CYS A 617 20.96 0.70 21.18
N GLY A 618 21.07 1.68 20.30
CA GLY A 618 21.58 1.51 18.93
C GLY A 618 20.54 1.19 17.86
N ILE A 619 19.33 0.69 18.23
CA ILE A 619 18.27 0.37 17.24
C ILE A 619 17.69 1.65 16.63
N GLU A 620 17.30 2.63 17.45
CA GLU A 620 16.80 3.92 16.95
C GLU A 620 17.95 4.86 16.57
N LEU A 621 17.77 5.67 15.53
CA LEU A 621 18.74 6.70 15.16
C LEU A 621 18.78 7.82 16.21
N THR A 622 19.93 7.96 16.87
CA THR A 622 20.21 9.05 17.81
C THR A 622 20.99 10.17 17.15
N GLY A 623 20.49 11.40 17.30
CA GLY A 623 21.08 12.61 16.75
C GLY A 623 22.21 13.20 17.61
N ARG A 624 22.85 14.23 17.09
CA ARG A 624 23.90 15.02 17.79
C ARG A 624 23.45 15.62 19.14
N ASP A 625 22.15 15.75 19.36
CA ASP A 625 21.53 16.27 20.59
C ASP A 625 21.17 15.16 21.59
N GLY A 626 21.52 13.90 21.30
CA GLY A 626 21.21 12.73 22.13
C GLY A 626 19.75 12.29 22.08
N ARG A 627 18.92 12.90 21.23
CA ARG A 627 17.52 12.51 21.04
C ARG A 627 17.37 11.58 19.84
N THR A 628 16.42 10.65 19.91
CA THR A 628 16.12 9.81 18.75
C THR A 628 15.38 10.60 17.68
N TRP A 629 15.36 10.09 16.44
CA TRP A 629 14.62 10.72 15.35
C TRP A 629 13.16 10.99 15.72
N ARG A 630 12.50 9.99 16.32
CA ARG A 630 11.09 10.11 16.70
C ARG A 630 10.87 11.18 17.77
N GLN A 631 11.79 11.33 18.71
CA GLN A 631 11.71 12.33 19.77
C GLN A 631 11.90 13.76 19.25
N SER A 632 12.76 13.94 18.24
CA SER A 632 13.12 15.26 17.71
C SER A 632 12.20 15.73 16.58
N ARG A 633 11.79 14.82 15.69
CA ARG A 633 11.08 15.15 14.44
C ARG A 633 9.73 14.44 14.29
N GLY A 634 9.45 13.43 15.10
CA GLY A 634 8.24 12.61 14.96
C GLY A 634 8.23 11.80 13.66
N THR A 635 7.03 11.51 13.16
CA THR A 635 6.81 10.80 11.90
C THR A 635 5.97 11.66 10.95
N SER A 636 6.25 11.60 9.66
CA SER A 636 5.41 12.23 8.64
C SER A 636 4.48 11.20 8.02
N ARG A 637 3.17 11.31 8.27
CA ARG A 637 2.17 10.31 7.85
C ARG A 637 2.53 8.86 8.25
N GLY A 638 3.23 8.67 9.37
CA GLY A 638 3.71 7.37 9.86
C GLY A 638 5.06 6.91 9.28
N HIS A 639 5.64 7.64 8.33
CA HIS A 639 6.97 7.37 7.78
C HIS A 639 8.06 8.10 8.56
N ALA A 640 9.18 7.42 8.79
CA ALA A 640 10.39 8.01 9.36
C ALA A 640 11.63 7.13 9.15
N PRO A 641 12.82 7.74 8.91
CA PRO A 641 14.10 7.05 9.01
C PRO A 641 14.44 6.87 10.49
N CYS A 642 13.66 6.05 11.18
CA CYS A 642 13.71 5.94 12.64
C CYS A 642 14.73 4.92 13.14
N TYR A 643 15.08 3.92 12.31
CA TYR A 643 16.05 2.88 12.67
C TYR A 643 17.44 3.18 12.12
N ASN A 644 18.44 2.73 12.87
CA ASN A 644 19.85 2.89 12.51
C ASN A 644 20.30 1.81 11.53
N PRO A 645 20.56 2.13 10.25
CA PRO A 645 21.00 1.14 9.26
C PRO A 645 22.39 0.54 9.57
N LEU A 646 23.13 1.14 10.52
CA LEU A 646 24.43 0.65 10.98
C LEU A 646 24.31 -0.40 12.10
N ASP A 647 23.10 -0.65 12.62
CA ASP A 647 22.86 -1.64 13.66
C ASP A 647 22.57 -3.02 13.05
N PRO A 648 23.32 -4.08 13.41
CA PRO A 648 23.12 -5.41 12.85
C PRO A 648 21.71 -5.96 13.03
N ARG A 649 20.98 -5.60 14.09
CA ARG A 649 19.61 -6.08 14.33
C ARG A 649 18.62 -5.44 13.38
N VAL A 650 18.82 -4.16 13.04
CA VAL A 650 18.03 -3.46 12.03
C VAL A 650 18.26 -4.11 10.66
N GLN A 651 19.52 -4.38 10.32
CA GLN A 651 19.87 -5.07 9.08
C GLN A 651 19.23 -6.46 8.99
N GLU A 652 19.26 -7.23 10.09
CA GLU A 652 18.68 -8.57 10.13
C GLU A 652 17.15 -8.54 10.00
N ALA A 653 16.48 -7.60 10.67
CA ALA A 653 15.03 -7.46 10.56
C ALA A 653 14.57 -7.14 9.11
N VAL A 654 15.37 -6.38 8.36
CA VAL A 654 15.13 -6.14 6.93
C VAL A 654 15.41 -7.39 6.09
N LEU A 655 16.51 -8.09 6.36
CA LEU A 655 16.88 -9.33 5.67
C LEU A 655 15.82 -10.41 5.81
N GLU A 656 15.22 -10.58 6.99
CA GLU A 656 14.14 -11.55 7.20
C GLU A 656 12.93 -11.30 6.31
N VAL A 657 12.56 -10.03 6.10
CA VAL A 657 11.47 -9.67 5.17
C VAL A 657 11.86 -10.00 3.73
N VAL A 658 13.11 -9.71 3.32
CA VAL A 658 13.59 -10.03 1.97
C VAL A 658 13.64 -11.55 1.74
N ARG A 659 14.12 -12.32 2.72
CA ARG A 659 14.17 -13.79 2.67
C ARG A 659 12.79 -14.39 2.58
N GLU A 660 11.83 -13.92 3.38
CA GLU A 660 10.42 -14.34 3.27
C GLU A 660 9.92 -14.12 1.85
N PHE A 661 10.12 -12.92 1.30
CA PHE A 661 9.65 -12.59 -0.02
C PHE A 661 10.27 -13.47 -1.11
N VAL A 662 11.60 -13.63 -1.09
CA VAL A 662 12.32 -14.48 -2.04
C VAL A 662 11.87 -15.93 -1.92
N ALA A 663 11.76 -16.47 -0.70
CA ALA A 663 11.33 -17.84 -0.47
C ALA A 663 9.92 -18.10 -1.03
N ARG A 664 9.01 -17.14 -0.89
CA ARG A 664 7.64 -17.24 -1.43
C ARG A 664 7.61 -17.28 -2.95
N TYR A 665 8.36 -16.43 -3.66
CA TYR A 665 8.10 -16.20 -5.09
C TYR A 665 9.22 -16.59 -6.06
N ARG A 666 10.41 -16.99 -5.59
CA ARG A 666 11.55 -17.34 -6.46
C ARG A 666 11.27 -18.43 -7.50
N HIS A 667 10.24 -19.24 -7.28
CA HIS A 667 9.88 -20.35 -8.15
C HIS A 667 9.19 -19.90 -9.45
N HIS A 668 8.76 -18.62 -9.53
CA HIS A 668 8.11 -18.07 -10.72
C HIS A 668 9.12 -17.69 -11.81
N PRO A 669 8.94 -18.14 -13.07
CA PRO A 669 9.79 -17.70 -14.19
C PRO A 669 9.74 -16.19 -14.46
N SER A 670 8.63 -15.53 -14.08
CA SER A 670 8.43 -14.08 -14.18
C SER A 670 9.11 -13.29 -13.06
N PHE A 671 9.79 -13.96 -12.12
CA PHE A 671 10.56 -13.31 -11.06
C PHE A 671 11.82 -12.62 -11.62
N GLY A 672 11.71 -11.30 -11.88
CA GLY A 672 12.82 -10.49 -12.40
C GLY A 672 13.86 -10.10 -11.34
N GLY A 673 13.57 -10.33 -10.06
CA GLY A 673 14.36 -9.87 -8.92
C GLY A 673 13.55 -9.00 -7.97
N LEU A 674 14.23 -8.20 -7.13
CA LEU A 674 13.60 -7.26 -6.20
C LEU A 674 14.18 -5.87 -6.32
N SER A 675 13.31 -4.88 -6.12
CA SER A 675 13.67 -3.47 -5.98
C SER A 675 13.57 -3.03 -4.52
N LEU A 676 14.51 -2.20 -4.08
CA LEU A 676 14.56 -1.62 -2.74
C LEU A 676 14.60 -0.10 -2.83
N GLU A 677 13.65 0.58 -2.20
CA GLU A 677 13.59 2.04 -2.26
C GLU A 677 14.68 2.69 -1.40
N LEU A 678 15.50 3.55 -2.03
CA LEU A 678 16.40 4.48 -1.35
C LEU A 678 15.73 5.85 -1.23
N GLY A 679 15.08 6.07 -0.09
CA GLY A 679 14.33 7.29 0.21
C GLY A 679 14.79 7.97 1.50
N SER A 680 14.59 9.29 1.59
CA SER A 680 14.92 10.09 2.79
C SER A 680 14.10 9.71 4.03
N SER A 681 12.97 9.05 3.85
CA SER A 681 12.13 8.51 4.92
C SER A 681 12.43 7.05 5.28
N GLY A 682 13.32 6.39 4.53
CA GLY A 682 13.65 4.98 4.73
C GLY A 682 14.86 4.77 5.63
N TYR A 683 15.06 3.53 6.07
CA TYR A 683 16.20 3.11 6.90
C TYR A 683 17.11 2.10 6.18
N LEU A 684 17.19 2.20 4.84
CA LEU A 684 18.27 1.60 4.03
C LEU A 684 19.43 2.59 3.81
N GLN A 685 19.30 3.82 4.30
CA GLN A 685 20.35 4.84 4.21
C GLN A 685 20.30 5.72 5.45
N LEU A 686 21.37 6.48 5.68
CA LEU A 686 21.40 7.47 6.75
C LEU A 686 20.76 8.79 6.28
N PRO A 687 20.07 9.53 7.17
CA PRO A 687 19.54 10.84 6.80
C PRO A 687 20.63 11.87 6.45
N GLY A 688 21.79 11.77 7.10
CA GLY A 688 22.95 12.65 6.94
C GLY A 688 23.96 12.48 8.08
N LEU A 689 24.94 13.39 8.17
CA LEU A 689 25.99 13.38 9.21
C LEU A 689 25.50 13.77 10.61
N ASN A 690 24.25 14.22 10.78
CA ASN A 690 23.71 14.63 12.09
C ASN A 690 23.21 13.45 12.96
N TRP A 691 23.38 12.21 12.50
CA TRP A 691 22.77 11.00 13.08
C TRP A 691 23.76 9.82 13.21
N GLY A 692 23.53 8.97 14.22
CA GLY A 692 24.32 7.77 14.51
C GLY A 692 25.39 7.96 15.60
N TYR A 693 25.05 8.74 16.63
CA TYR A 693 25.99 9.10 17.72
C TYR A 693 25.70 8.39 19.05
N ASP A 694 24.81 7.38 19.03
CA ASP A 694 24.54 6.51 20.18
C ASP A 694 25.80 5.73 20.62
N ASP A 695 25.78 5.27 21.87
CA ASP A 695 26.95 4.64 22.49
C ASP A 695 27.37 3.35 21.76
N GLU A 696 26.41 2.55 21.30
CA GLU A 696 26.66 1.30 20.59
C GLU A 696 27.29 1.53 19.21
N THR A 697 26.78 2.49 18.44
CA THR A 697 27.35 2.82 17.12
C THR A 697 28.77 3.34 17.24
N ILE A 698 29.04 4.19 18.24
CA ILE A 698 30.36 4.74 18.49
C ILE A 698 31.32 3.66 18.96
N ALA A 699 30.91 2.80 19.90
CA ALA A 699 31.72 1.68 20.37
C ALA A 699 32.13 0.75 19.21
N ARG A 700 31.21 0.43 18.30
CA ARG A 700 31.52 -0.35 17.09
C ARG A 700 32.51 0.36 16.18
N PHE A 701 32.35 1.66 15.96
CA PHE A 701 33.30 2.44 15.17
C PHE A 701 34.71 2.41 15.79
N GLU A 702 34.82 2.66 17.09
CA GLU A 702 36.12 2.65 17.78
C GLU A 702 36.76 1.27 17.77
N GLN A 703 35.96 0.21 17.95
CA GLN A 703 36.43 -1.17 17.94
C GLN A 703 36.97 -1.58 16.57
N GLU A 704 36.25 -1.26 15.50
CA GLU A 704 36.60 -1.72 14.15
C GLU A 704 37.66 -0.86 13.46
N THR A 705 37.79 0.43 13.84
CA THR A 705 38.76 1.34 13.24
C THR A 705 39.99 1.56 14.11
N GLY A 706 39.94 1.23 15.40
CA GLY A 706 40.97 1.55 16.39
C GLY A 706 41.05 3.04 16.76
N ILE A 707 40.18 3.89 16.20
CA ILE A 707 40.15 5.33 16.45
C ILE A 707 39.32 5.61 17.70
N ARG A 708 39.90 6.30 18.69
CA ARG A 708 39.16 6.76 19.86
C ARG A 708 38.46 8.08 19.58
N VAL A 709 37.19 8.18 19.96
CA VAL A 709 36.35 9.37 19.82
C VAL A 709 36.28 10.06 21.19
N PRO A 710 36.98 11.19 21.38
CA PRO A 710 37.00 11.87 22.67
C PRO A 710 35.62 12.43 23.02
N ALA A 711 35.06 12.00 24.15
CA ALA A 711 33.85 12.56 24.72
C ALA A 711 33.75 12.27 26.22
N GLU A 712 33.40 13.29 26.98
CA GLU A 712 33.14 13.16 28.42
C GLU A 712 31.80 12.43 28.66
N PRO A 713 31.68 11.63 29.74
CA PRO A 713 30.41 11.05 30.13
C PRO A 713 29.30 12.10 30.31
N GLY A 714 28.04 11.70 30.08
CA GLY A 714 26.88 12.58 30.24
C GLY A 714 26.25 13.03 28.93
N ALA A 715 25.31 13.99 28.99
CA ALA A 715 24.48 14.37 27.84
C ALA A 715 25.27 15.12 26.75
N ALA A 716 26.34 15.84 27.11
CA ALA A 716 27.17 16.57 26.16
C ALA A 716 27.96 15.66 25.21
N ARG A 717 28.11 14.37 25.56
CA ARG A 717 28.90 13.40 24.78
C ARG A 717 28.48 13.31 23.32
N PHE A 718 27.17 13.38 23.04
CA PHE A 718 26.64 13.27 21.68
C PHE A 718 27.11 14.44 20.79
N GLN A 719 27.13 15.65 21.36
CA GLN A 719 27.56 16.84 20.64
C GLN A 719 29.09 16.85 20.46
N GLN A 720 29.86 16.42 21.48
CA GLN A 720 31.31 16.31 21.41
C GLN A 720 31.75 15.28 20.34
N ARG A 721 31.11 14.09 20.34
CA ARG A 721 31.31 13.06 19.31
C ARG A 721 31.00 13.59 17.92
N HIS A 722 29.85 14.26 17.74
CA HIS A 722 29.47 14.88 16.47
C HIS A 722 30.55 15.88 16.01
N ALA A 723 30.91 16.84 16.87
CA ALA A 723 31.89 17.87 16.53
C ALA A 723 33.24 17.26 16.11
N TRP A 724 33.73 16.25 16.83
CA TRP A 724 34.99 15.58 16.51
C TRP A 724 34.90 14.74 15.23
N LEU A 725 33.86 13.92 15.08
CA LEU A 725 33.66 13.03 13.93
C LEU A 725 33.28 13.77 12.66
N THR A 726 32.81 15.02 12.72
CA THR A 726 32.58 15.86 11.52
C THR A 726 33.70 16.85 11.25
N SER A 727 34.76 16.87 12.06
CA SER A 727 35.97 17.67 11.84
C SER A 727 37.19 16.76 11.68
N HIS A 728 37.82 16.37 12.78
CA HIS A 728 39.06 15.60 12.84
C HIS A 728 38.88 14.18 12.29
N GLY A 729 37.75 13.52 12.59
CA GLY A 729 37.44 12.16 12.17
C GLY A 729 36.59 12.06 10.89
N ALA A 730 36.33 13.16 10.18
CA ALA A 730 35.30 13.24 9.13
C ALA A 730 35.45 12.19 8.03
N ARG A 731 36.67 11.99 7.55
CA ARG A 731 36.94 11.05 6.45
C ARG A 731 36.71 9.60 6.89
N GLN A 732 37.29 9.20 8.02
CA GLN A 732 37.23 7.84 8.54
C GLN A 732 35.80 7.50 8.96
N TRP A 733 35.10 8.42 9.62
CA TRP A 733 33.69 8.28 9.99
C TRP A 733 32.81 8.07 8.77
N THR A 734 32.94 8.91 7.75
CA THR A 734 32.15 8.82 6.53
C THR A 734 32.43 7.53 5.76
N GLN A 735 33.71 7.17 5.59
CA GLN A 735 34.09 5.93 4.91
C GLN A 735 33.60 4.68 5.63
N TRP A 736 33.70 4.64 6.96
CA TRP A 736 33.19 3.52 7.75
C TRP A 736 31.68 3.35 7.60
N ARG A 737 30.90 4.44 7.68
CA ARG A 737 29.44 4.41 7.46
C ARG A 737 29.08 3.93 6.06
N CYS A 738 29.78 4.42 5.02
CA CYS A 738 29.56 3.97 3.65
C CYS A 738 29.83 2.48 3.47
N ARG A 739 30.91 1.96 4.06
CA ARG A 739 31.21 0.51 4.03
C ARG A 739 30.13 -0.30 4.73
N LYS A 740 29.69 0.10 5.92
CA LYS A 740 28.62 -0.61 6.65
C LYS A 740 27.30 -0.67 5.91
N VAL A 741 26.90 0.43 5.26
CA VAL A 741 25.68 0.46 4.45
C VAL A 741 25.87 -0.35 3.15
N ALA A 742 27.04 -0.27 2.51
CA ALA A 742 27.34 -1.10 1.34
C ALA A 742 27.32 -2.60 1.69
N ASP A 743 27.97 -3.03 2.77
CA ASP A 743 27.95 -4.41 3.25
C ASP A 743 26.53 -4.90 3.48
N PHE A 744 25.68 -4.06 4.09
CA PHE A 744 24.27 -4.34 4.28
C PHE A 744 23.52 -4.52 2.95
N HIS A 745 23.69 -3.60 2.01
CA HIS A 745 23.07 -3.69 0.68
C HIS A 745 23.55 -4.91 -0.11
N LEU A 746 24.84 -5.26 -0.01
CA LEU A 746 25.39 -6.45 -0.67
C LEU A 746 24.86 -7.74 -0.03
N ARG A 747 24.62 -7.77 1.29
CA ARG A 747 23.91 -8.90 1.94
C ARG A 747 22.50 -9.06 1.36
N LEU A 748 21.73 -7.98 1.26
CA LEU A 748 20.38 -8.01 0.65
C LEU A 748 20.44 -8.50 -0.80
N ALA A 749 21.39 -7.97 -1.58
CA ALA A 749 21.59 -8.35 -2.97
C ALA A 749 21.92 -9.83 -3.14
N ARG A 750 22.77 -10.41 -2.29
CA ARG A 750 23.11 -11.85 -2.35
C ARG A 750 21.88 -12.72 -2.13
N GLU A 751 21.02 -12.39 -1.18
CA GLU A 751 19.75 -13.13 -0.95
C GLU A 751 18.84 -13.07 -2.19
N ILE A 752 18.73 -11.90 -2.82
CA ILE A 752 17.89 -11.68 -4.02
C ILE A 752 18.45 -12.40 -5.24
N THR A 753 19.75 -12.30 -5.46
CA THR A 753 20.43 -12.80 -6.66
C THR A 753 20.74 -14.30 -6.58
N ALA A 754 20.68 -14.89 -5.39
CA ALA A 754 20.69 -16.35 -5.21
C ALA A 754 19.36 -17.01 -5.61
N ALA A 755 18.27 -16.23 -5.73
CA ALA A 755 16.94 -16.75 -6.04
C ALA A 755 16.85 -17.40 -7.44
N HIS A 756 17.43 -16.75 -8.45
CA HIS A 756 17.46 -17.22 -9.83
C HIS A 756 18.77 -16.78 -10.49
N ALA A 757 19.24 -17.50 -11.51
CA ALA A 757 20.46 -17.14 -12.24
C ALA A 757 20.40 -15.71 -12.80
N THR A 758 19.19 -15.25 -13.13
CA THR A 758 18.93 -13.98 -13.83
C THR A 758 18.24 -12.93 -12.97
N SER A 759 17.99 -13.21 -11.68
CA SER A 759 17.38 -12.23 -10.79
C SER A 759 18.34 -11.07 -10.52
N ARG A 760 17.79 -9.85 -10.47
CA ARG A 760 18.54 -8.61 -10.23
C ARG A 760 18.12 -7.98 -8.91
N CYS A 761 19.07 -7.35 -8.22
CA CYS A 761 18.77 -6.47 -7.10
C CYS A 761 18.80 -5.02 -7.60
N LEU A 762 17.65 -4.35 -7.59
CA LEU A 762 17.55 -2.95 -7.98
C LEU A 762 17.45 -2.05 -6.75
N PHE A 763 18.07 -0.88 -6.81
CA PHE A 763 17.83 0.19 -5.85
C PHE A 763 17.22 1.39 -6.56
N THR A 764 16.04 1.84 -6.11
CA THR A 764 15.31 2.97 -6.69
C THR A 764 15.56 4.23 -5.88
N GLY A 765 16.30 5.19 -6.45
CA GLY A 765 16.68 6.45 -5.79
C GLY A 765 15.64 7.57 -5.86
N VAL A 766 14.34 7.24 -5.92
CA VAL A 766 13.25 8.16 -6.27
C VAL A 766 13.26 9.45 -5.45
N ARG A 767 13.53 9.35 -4.14
CA ARG A 767 13.53 10.47 -3.20
C ARG A 767 14.90 10.71 -2.58
N LEU A 768 15.94 10.22 -3.23
CA LEU A 768 17.32 10.32 -2.75
C LEU A 768 17.82 11.78 -2.75
N LEU A 769 17.43 12.53 -3.79
CA LEU A 769 17.87 13.90 -4.07
C LEU A 769 16.74 14.94 -3.87
N HIS A 770 15.64 14.57 -3.21
CA HIS A 770 14.52 15.47 -2.94
C HIS A 770 14.79 16.38 -1.74
N GLY A 771 14.58 17.69 -1.89
CA GLY A 771 14.84 18.73 -0.88
C GLY A 771 13.65 19.17 -0.01
N SER A 772 12.51 18.47 0.02
CA SER A 772 11.28 19.12 0.51
C SER A 772 11.12 19.26 2.04
N SER A 773 11.92 18.59 2.87
CA SER A 773 12.13 18.99 4.27
C SER A 773 13.07 18.01 4.96
N VAL A 774 14.25 18.50 5.36
CA VAL A 774 14.90 18.20 6.64
C VAL A 774 16.27 18.89 6.72
N ASP A 775 16.96 19.03 5.61
CA ASP A 775 18.20 19.81 5.43
C ASP A 775 18.25 20.13 3.93
N ASP A 776 18.17 21.40 3.54
CA ASP A 776 18.13 21.90 2.14
C ASP A 776 19.46 21.63 1.39
N SER A 777 20.20 20.58 1.78
CA SER A 777 21.55 20.20 1.34
C SER A 777 21.72 20.08 -0.18
N VAL A 778 20.69 19.61 -0.90
CA VAL A 778 20.74 19.54 -2.38
C VAL A 778 20.67 20.95 -2.95
N ARG A 779 19.79 21.79 -2.41
CA ARG A 779 19.68 23.19 -2.77
C ARG A 779 20.98 23.93 -2.42
N ASP A 780 21.47 23.77 -1.20
CA ASP A 780 22.72 24.36 -0.72
C ASP A 780 23.90 23.94 -1.58
N ALA A 781 23.95 22.67 -2.01
CA ALA A 781 25.00 22.22 -2.91
C ALA A 781 24.95 22.92 -4.26
N VAL A 782 23.76 23.13 -4.83
CA VAL A 782 23.63 23.88 -6.08
C VAL A 782 23.94 25.38 -5.89
N ILE A 783 23.47 26.01 -4.81
CA ILE A 783 23.74 27.44 -4.52
C ILE A 783 25.24 27.67 -4.35
N HIS A 784 25.91 26.84 -3.55
CA HIS A 784 27.31 27.03 -3.18
C HIS A 784 28.28 26.29 -4.12
N SER A 785 27.80 25.82 -5.28
CA SER A 785 28.60 25.06 -6.26
C SER A 785 29.34 23.85 -5.68
N LEU A 786 28.77 23.22 -4.64
CA LEU A 786 29.30 21.97 -4.11
C LEU A 786 28.97 20.81 -5.07
N ARG A 787 29.81 19.77 -5.01
CA ARG A 787 29.66 18.55 -5.80
C ARG A 787 28.40 17.77 -5.39
N LEU A 788 27.45 17.59 -6.32
CA LEU A 788 26.20 16.83 -6.07
C LEU A 788 26.46 15.36 -5.69
N ASP A 789 27.50 14.75 -6.23
CA ASP A 789 27.93 13.39 -5.85
C ASP A 789 28.38 13.31 -4.39
N ALA A 790 28.90 14.41 -3.82
CA ALA A 790 29.27 14.48 -2.41
C ALA A 790 28.05 14.44 -1.45
N LEU A 791 26.82 14.52 -1.95
CA LEU A 791 25.60 14.38 -1.15
C LEU A 791 25.27 12.93 -0.79
N LEU A 792 25.88 11.96 -1.47
CA LEU A 792 25.66 10.53 -1.26
C LEU A 792 26.39 10.04 0.00
N ALA A 793 27.67 10.41 0.17
CA ALA A 793 28.51 9.90 1.27
C ALA A 793 27.98 10.26 2.68
N PRO A 794 27.44 11.48 2.96
CA PRO A 794 26.76 11.78 4.22
C PRO A 794 25.60 10.86 4.57
N LYS A 795 24.96 10.28 3.56
CA LYS A 795 23.85 9.31 3.67
C LYS A 795 24.35 7.86 3.79
N GLY A 796 25.66 7.65 3.86
CA GLY A 796 26.28 6.32 3.87
C GLY A 796 26.28 5.65 2.50
N LEU A 797 26.14 6.41 1.41
CA LEU A 797 26.07 5.84 0.06
C LEU A 797 27.37 6.12 -0.69
N ASP A 798 28.05 5.04 -1.05
CA ASP A 798 29.19 5.03 -1.96
C ASP A 798 29.03 3.82 -2.89
N PHE A 799 28.44 4.06 -4.07
CA PHE A 799 28.12 3.00 -5.02
C PHE A 799 29.38 2.40 -5.68
N SER A 800 30.55 3.02 -5.53
CA SER A 800 31.81 2.43 -5.99
C SER A 800 32.19 1.15 -5.21
N LEU A 801 31.64 0.96 -4.01
CA LEU A 801 31.85 -0.24 -3.19
C LEU A 801 31.11 -1.48 -3.68
N TYR A 802 30.25 -1.33 -4.70
CA TYR A 802 29.36 -2.40 -5.13
C TYR A 802 30.04 -3.27 -6.21
N ARG A 803 31.22 -2.84 -6.71
CA ARG A 803 31.92 -3.30 -7.95
C ARG A 803 32.01 -4.79 -8.16
N GLN A 804 31.93 -5.56 -7.09
CA GLN A 804 32.09 -7.00 -7.09
C GLN A 804 30.78 -7.75 -7.35
N GLU A 805 29.62 -7.08 -7.35
CA GLU A 805 28.30 -7.68 -7.53
C GLU A 805 27.61 -7.15 -8.82
N PRO A 806 27.83 -7.76 -9.99
CA PRO A 806 27.34 -7.25 -11.27
C PRO A 806 25.82 -7.28 -11.42
N ARG A 807 25.11 -8.05 -10.58
CA ARG A 807 23.64 -8.16 -10.58
C ARG A 807 22.95 -7.14 -9.65
N VAL A 808 23.71 -6.17 -9.14
CA VAL A 808 23.18 -5.01 -8.42
C VAL A 808 23.18 -3.79 -9.32
N THR A 809 22.00 -3.19 -9.51
CA THR A 809 21.83 -1.98 -10.32
C THR A 809 21.21 -0.89 -9.47
N ILE A 810 21.88 0.26 -9.41
CA ILE A 810 21.31 1.49 -8.81
C ILE A 810 20.67 2.30 -9.93
N LEU A 811 19.37 2.50 -9.87
CA LEU A 811 18.67 3.29 -10.88
C LEU A 811 18.88 4.78 -10.62
N ARG A 812 19.53 5.46 -11.56
CA ARG A 812 19.73 6.92 -11.51
C ARG A 812 18.37 7.63 -11.59
N PRO A 813 17.97 8.41 -10.59
CA PRO A 813 16.73 9.17 -10.67
C PRO A 813 16.88 10.31 -11.69
N VAL A 814 15.94 10.39 -12.62
CA VAL A 814 15.73 11.53 -13.52
C VAL A 814 14.43 12.21 -13.09
N LEU A 815 14.56 13.38 -12.50
CA LEU A 815 13.45 14.07 -11.85
C LEU A 815 12.66 14.88 -12.88
N SER A 816 11.35 14.66 -12.92
CA SER A 816 10.39 15.50 -13.62
C SER A 816 9.36 16.00 -12.61
N ARG A 817 9.38 17.30 -12.34
CA ARG A 817 8.42 17.96 -11.44
C ARG A 817 7.97 19.27 -12.05
N VAL A 818 6.82 19.75 -11.59
CA VAL A 818 6.33 21.08 -11.94
C VAL A 818 7.10 22.12 -11.11
N PRO A 819 7.91 22.99 -11.73
CA PRO A 819 8.67 24.00 -11.01
C PRO A 819 7.70 25.02 -10.38
N GLN A 820 7.76 25.20 -9.06
CA GLN A 820 6.95 26.21 -8.36
C GLN A 820 7.70 27.54 -8.26
N ALA A 821 9.03 27.49 -8.17
CA ALA A 821 9.92 28.65 -8.26
C ALA A 821 10.86 28.54 -9.47
N ARG A 822 11.36 29.68 -9.96
CA ARG A 822 12.39 29.71 -11.03
C ARG A 822 13.64 28.89 -10.65
N TYR A 823 13.99 28.88 -9.36
CA TYR A 823 15.11 28.11 -8.84
C TYR A 823 14.91 26.59 -8.98
N ASP A 824 13.67 26.08 -8.93
CA ASP A 824 13.39 24.66 -9.05
C ASP A 824 13.81 24.11 -10.42
N VAL A 825 13.65 24.92 -11.48
CA VAL A 825 14.08 24.59 -12.84
C VAL A 825 15.60 24.40 -12.90
N ALA A 826 16.36 25.34 -12.34
CA ALA A 826 17.82 25.28 -12.33
C ALA A 826 18.32 24.09 -11.50
N LEU A 827 17.66 23.80 -10.38
CA LEU A 827 17.98 22.64 -9.54
C LEU A 827 17.75 21.32 -10.28
N ASP A 828 16.58 21.15 -10.91
CA ASP A 828 16.27 19.92 -11.66
C ASP A 828 17.20 19.72 -12.84
N HIS A 829 17.47 20.80 -13.58
CA HIS A 829 18.42 20.77 -14.68
C HIS A 829 19.82 20.37 -14.19
N SER A 830 20.28 20.94 -13.08
CA SER A 830 21.59 20.61 -12.50
C SER A 830 21.67 19.16 -12.06
N ILE A 831 20.61 18.61 -11.46
CA ILE A 831 20.55 17.19 -11.04
C ILE A 831 20.53 16.27 -12.25
N ASN A 832 19.62 16.53 -13.20
CA ASN A 832 19.41 15.65 -14.35
C ASN A 832 20.59 15.64 -15.33
N HIS A 833 21.35 16.74 -15.44
CA HIS A 833 22.49 16.87 -16.36
C HIS A 833 23.87 16.83 -15.69
N SER A 834 23.98 16.55 -14.38
CA SER A 834 25.27 16.46 -13.71
C SER A 834 26.03 15.17 -14.08
N HIS A 835 27.10 15.30 -14.85
CA HIS A 835 27.99 14.20 -15.22
C HIS A 835 28.68 13.53 -14.02
N LEU A 836 29.07 14.31 -13.00
CA LEU A 836 29.69 13.76 -11.78
C LEU A 836 28.69 12.90 -11.00
N LEU A 837 27.44 13.35 -10.93
CA LEU A 837 26.37 12.56 -10.36
C LEU A 837 26.13 11.30 -11.20
N SER A 838 26.05 11.40 -12.54
CA SER A 838 25.93 10.22 -13.42
C SER A 838 26.99 9.18 -13.12
N LYS A 839 28.26 9.61 -13.05
CA LYS A 839 29.41 8.74 -12.78
C LYS A 839 29.32 8.07 -11.41
N ALA A 840 28.71 8.72 -10.41
CA ALA A 840 28.50 8.10 -9.10
C ALA A 840 27.52 6.93 -9.14
N PHE A 841 26.57 6.92 -10.08
CA PHE A 841 25.62 5.81 -10.30
C PHE A 841 26.11 4.78 -11.32
N GLN A 842 27.21 5.06 -12.04
CA GLN A 842 27.80 4.12 -12.99
C GLN A 842 28.52 3.01 -12.24
N HIS A 843 27.91 1.84 -12.25
CA HIS A 843 28.45 0.62 -11.69
C HIS A 843 27.88 -0.55 -12.49
N GLY A 844 28.74 -1.33 -13.16
CA GLY A 844 28.31 -2.52 -13.91
C GLY A 844 27.14 -2.21 -14.84
N ASP A 845 26.05 -2.98 -14.71
CA ASP A 845 24.78 -2.70 -15.36
C ASP A 845 24.11 -1.45 -14.76
N SER A 846 24.03 -0.38 -15.55
CA SER A 846 23.39 0.88 -15.17
C SER A 846 21.94 0.97 -15.65
N GLY A 847 21.16 1.84 -15.01
CA GLY A 847 19.79 2.13 -15.42
C GLY A 847 19.33 3.50 -14.96
N ALA A 848 18.29 4.02 -15.60
CA ALA A 848 17.67 5.30 -15.27
C ALA A 848 16.21 5.10 -14.85
N LEU A 849 15.76 5.90 -13.89
CA LEU A 849 14.38 5.92 -13.40
C LEU A 849 13.80 7.32 -13.59
N HIS A 850 12.93 7.46 -14.59
CA HIS A 850 12.18 8.69 -14.81
C HIS A 850 11.05 8.78 -13.79
N TYR A 851 11.21 9.68 -12.82
CA TYR A 851 10.23 9.87 -11.77
C TYR A 851 9.47 11.17 -11.97
N HIS A 852 8.16 11.03 -12.20
CA HIS A 852 7.22 12.14 -12.27
C HIS A 852 6.65 12.40 -10.88
N GLN A 853 7.10 13.46 -10.23
CA GLN A 853 6.59 13.82 -8.91
C GLN A 853 5.12 14.28 -9.04
N PRO A 854 4.17 13.63 -8.34
CA PRO A 854 2.78 14.03 -8.41
C PRO A 854 2.56 15.38 -7.74
N LEU A 855 1.67 16.20 -8.33
CA LEU A 855 1.10 17.35 -7.67
C LEU A 855 -0.18 16.92 -6.93
N GLU A 856 -0.25 17.26 -5.65
CA GLU A 856 -1.42 17.01 -4.81
C GLU A 856 -2.26 18.29 -4.70
N CYS A 857 -3.58 18.20 -4.89
CA CYS A 857 -4.51 19.30 -4.60
C CYS A 857 -5.81 18.80 -3.95
N ARG A 858 -6.53 19.70 -3.29
CA ARG A 858 -7.85 19.45 -2.69
C ARG A 858 -8.85 20.43 -3.28
N ILE A 859 -9.96 19.91 -3.79
CA ILE A 859 -11.03 20.73 -4.39
C ILE A 859 -12.29 20.57 -3.54
N GLU A 860 -12.36 21.35 -2.47
CA GLU A 860 -13.49 21.31 -1.52
C GLU A 860 -14.80 21.77 -2.19
N ASP A 861 -14.73 22.76 -3.08
CA ASP A 861 -15.88 23.31 -3.79
C ASP A 861 -16.59 22.24 -4.64
N PHE A 862 -15.83 21.32 -5.27
CA PHE A 862 -16.42 20.24 -6.06
C PHE A 862 -17.20 19.25 -5.20
N ASP A 863 -16.79 18.99 -3.95
CA ASP A 863 -17.51 18.00 -3.12
C ASP A 863 -18.95 18.41 -2.85
N SER A 864 -19.22 19.71 -2.77
CA SER A 864 -20.56 20.23 -2.54
C SER A 864 -21.49 20.02 -3.73
N VAL A 865 -20.94 19.93 -4.94
CA VAL A 865 -21.68 19.76 -6.21
C VAL A 865 -21.49 18.37 -6.83
N SER A 866 -20.68 17.52 -6.21
CA SER A 866 -20.44 16.16 -6.65
C SER A 866 -21.76 15.40 -6.77
N PRO A 867 -21.99 14.68 -7.89
CA PRO A 867 -23.18 13.85 -8.04
C PRO A 867 -23.19 12.65 -7.07
N TRP A 868 -22.05 12.37 -6.43
CA TRP A 868 -21.85 11.27 -5.50
C TRP A 868 -21.55 11.80 -4.10
N GLN A 869 -22.22 11.26 -3.08
CA GLN A 869 -22.08 11.72 -1.69
C GLN A 869 -21.92 10.54 -0.73
N PRO A 870 -21.02 10.63 0.28
CA PRO A 870 -20.06 11.72 0.50
C PRO A 870 -19.00 11.81 -0.60
N ALA A 871 -18.48 13.02 -0.79
CA ALA A 871 -17.35 13.30 -1.68
C ALA A 871 -16.13 13.83 -0.92
N TRP A 872 -14.95 13.34 -1.30
CA TRP A 872 -13.67 13.87 -0.87
C TRP A 872 -12.69 13.89 -2.05
N THR A 873 -12.71 15.01 -2.76
CA THR A 873 -11.95 15.23 -3.99
C THR A 873 -10.53 15.70 -3.67
N TRP A 874 -9.68 14.74 -3.35
CA TRP A 874 -8.22 14.91 -3.26
C TRP A 874 -7.58 14.18 -4.43
N LEU A 875 -6.73 14.89 -5.18
CA LEU A 875 -6.18 14.45 -6.45
C LEU A 875 -4.65 14.43 -6.34
N ALA A 876 -4.02 13.45 -6.97
CA ALA A 876 -2.57 13.30 -7.00
C ALA A 876 -2.11 12.91 -8.41
N ALA A 877 -1.90 13.91 -9.26
CA ALA A 877 -1.59 13.69 -10.67
C ALA A 877 -0.09 13.84 -10.95
N PRO A 878 0.57 12.84 -11.57
CA PRO A 878 1.86 13.04 -12.21
C PRO A 878 1.70 13.97 -13.41
N VAL A 879 2.52 15.01 -13.49
CA VAL A 879 2.51 15.95 -14.62
C VAL A 879 3.66 15.61 -15.55
N VAL A 880 3.34 15.27 -16.80
CA VAL A 880 4.35 14.90 -17.81
C VAL A 880 4.69 16.09 -18.71
N HIS A 881 5.94 16.15 -19.18
CA HIS A 881 6.31 17.06 -20.26
C HIS A 881 5.77 16.56 -21.60
N THR A 882 5.66 17.45 -22.58
CA THR A 882 5.07 17.15 -23.89
C THR A 882 6.06 17.40 -25.03
N GLY A 883 5.79 16.81 -26.20
CA GLY A 883 6.56 17.04 -27.43
C GLY A 883 8.02 16.58 -27.36
N HIS A 884 8.96 17.46 -27.73
CA HIS A 884 10.39 17.13 -27.75
C HIS A 884 10.98 16.89 -26.35
N ARG A 885 10.50 17.60 -25.31
CA ARG A 885 11.12 17.54 -23.98
C ARG A 885 11.03 16.17 -23.31
N ILE A 886 9.90 15.46 -23.47
CA ILE A 886 9.77 14.10 -22.93
C ILE A 886 10.69 13.11 -23.66
N ARG A 887 10.77 13.20 -24.99
CA ARG A 887 11.67 12.38 -25.82
C ARG A 887 13.13 12.66 -25.51
N GLN A 888 13.50 13.92 -25.31
CA GLN A 888 14.86 14.33 -24.97
C GLN A 888 15.35 13.70 -23.67
N SER A 889 14.52 13.63 -22.63
CA SER A 889 14.89 13.01 -21.35
C SER A 889 15.22 11.53 -21.50
N HIS A 890 14.37 10.78 -22.23
CA HIS A 890 14.61 9.36 -22.51
C HIS A 890 15.82 9.16 -23.43
N ALA A 891 15.96 9.94 -24.50
CA ALA A 891 17.09 9.85 -25.42
C ALA A 891 18.42 10.17 -24.72
N SER A 892 18.44 11.18 -23.84
CA SER A 892 19.64 11.53 -23.06
C SER A 892 20.02 10.38 -22.12
N SER A 893 19.04 9.77 -21.46
CA SER A 893 19.30 8.62 -20.57
C SER A 893 19.79 7.41 -21.35
N LEU A 894 19.22 7.12 -22.53
CA LEU A 894 19.71 6.04 -23.40
C LEU A 894 21.14 6.30 -23.86
N ALA A 895 21.45 7.50 -24.33
CA ALA A 895 22.80 7.87 -24.78
C ALA A 895 23.84 7.74 -23.65
N GLU A 896 23.52 8.17 -22.42
CA GLU A 896 24.40 8.02 -21.25
C GLU A 896 24.61 6.55 -20.83
N LEU A 897 23.60 5.70 -21.01
CA LEU A 897 23.69 4.26 -20.73
C LEU A 897 24.52 3.55 -21.81
N ASP A 898 24.31 3.90 -23.08
CA ASP A 898 24.97 3.28 -24.23
C ASP A 898 26.45 3.67 -24.34
N ALA A 899 26.78 4.91 -23.97
CA ALA A 899 28.17 5.39 -23.90
C ALA A 899 29.05 4.63 -22.90
N GLN A 900 28.49 3.74 -22.06
CA GLN A 900 29.25 2.89 -21.15
C GLN A 900 29.72 1.58 -21.83
N PHE A 901 29.15 1.25 -22.98
CA PHE A 901 29.52 0.07 -23.79
C PHE A 901 30.45 0.41 -24.96
N LEU A 902 30.67 1.70 -25.22
CA LEU A 902 31.64 2.25 -26.18
C LEU A 902 32.93 2.60 -25.44
#